data_AF-A0A9N9PVE9-F1
#
_entry.id   AF-A0A9N9PVE9-F1
#
_cell.length_a   1.000
_cell.length_b   1.000
_cell.length_c   1.000
_cell.angle_alpha   90.00
_cell.angle_beta   90.00
_cell.angle_gamma   90.00
#
_symmetry.space_group_name_H-M   'P 1'
#
loop_
_entity.id
_entity.type
_entity.pdbx_description
1 polymer ?
#
loop_
_entity_poly.entity_id
_entity_poly.type
_entity_poly.pdbx_seq_one_letter_code
_entity_poly.pdbx_strand_id
1 'polypeptide(L)'
;MAESCGLSDCHQHATFGLNPKSMATMLSVLGVLYFLGPAMVGRALSYYLTQKTAGRRAQILELMASEEKEYASKNGRRDSDEWDHVEAPSGASKGASPADRDWDGIVGFFHPFCNAGGGGERVLWAAIRATQQRWPKAKCIVYTGDHEVAKEEILDRVKTSFDIQLHSPTILFLYLTTRDWVLPSSWPVATLAGQSLGSLVLAWDAFSLLPPDIFVDTMGYAFALWLCKFLFKDVPTGAYVHYPIISSDMLGSLDADSPTGNFGVNAGKGAGWWGKGKKMYWRGFAWTYSLVGSSIDVVMTNSTWTQAHITTLWGPRRNALKKPAAVKLLPPVNVDSIEKNIHVTPESEKERQKALLYVGQFRPEKNHKLILSAFAEFMSTKTPATKGAKLILVGSVRDDADSKRVYELRLLANELQIKESVEFHLDVPFKGPGGLEDWLRVSSIGVNGMWNEHFGIGVVEYQAAGLICVVHNSGGPKLDIVTEIDGKPTGFHATTSTEFANGFEQALALPDKLAMRKRARQSAKRFTEEEFVKGWIPNMEQLVALRLEKHDPIWLSKRRTSLLTLGLALISGVRSAAAPEEDTHGAVASESHLCSEIGIDILKRGGNAADAMVATTLCVGVVSPQHSGIGGGGFMLVRGPDGVYESIDFRETAPAAAWEGMYEGNVEGSVWSGLASGVPGDVRGLEGLWGRYGKLPWRAICNPAVHVARYGFPVTEDLVRYMDAATHDGIDFFTEDPQWAIDFAPNGTRLGVGDILTRKRYANTLETIAKHGSKGFYEGDVAKYNVAALQAANGTMTLEDMKNYQISIRDPISISYRGYKLTSCGAPSGGSVALSILKIIEGYNLSNSEDWYLNTHRLNEAMRFSYAARAELGDPAFFSYMDDFEAEMLQPKTASDIRHRISDSQTHNISYYSPKHHFLPENHGTSHVVTTDDTGLSITLTSTVNLLFGSQLVVPETGVVMNNEMNDFSIPGVPNAFGFVPSPINYIRPHKRPLSSVSPIIVEHADGTPYLTIGAAGGSRIITATAQSVMYVLDRAMTLPEALKQPRIHDQLLPAVSVFEWAFDNRTVEELRGRGHNVTWVGPYLASVQGVRRLANGTFEAGSEPRQMNSGGLAC
;
A
#
# COMPACT_ATOMS: atom_id res chain seq x y z
N MET A 1 41.83 -42.44 27.71
CA MET A 1 41.98 -43.87 28.07
C MET A 1 40.70 -44.29 28.79
N ALA A 2 40.21 -45.52 28.57
CA ALA A 2 39.22 -46.31 29.36
C ALA A 2 38.00 -45.57 30.00
N GLU A 3 36.75 -45.88 29.65
CA GLU A 3 35.93 -47.02 30.14
C GLU A 3 35.73 -47.08 31.67
N SER A 4 34.59 -47.47 32.27
CA SER A 4 33.17 -47.55 31.84
C SER A 4 32.28 -47.85 33.08
N CYS A 5 30.95 -47.65 32.99
CA CYS A 5 29.86 -48.23 33.82
C CYS A 5 29.78 -48.07 35.37
N GLY A 6 28.57 -47.76 35.88
CA GLY A 6 27.87 -48.74 36.75
C GLY A 6 27.38 -48.38 38.18
N LEU A 7 26.32 -47.56 38.31
CA LEU A 7 25.15 -47.70 39.23
C LEU A 7 25.24 -47.95 40.77
N SER A 8 24.28 -47.33 41.50
CA SER A 8 23.76 -47.63 42.87
C SER A 8 24.68 -47.34 44.08
N ASP A 9 24.26 -46.95 45.30
CA ASP A 9 23.04 -46.31 45.87
C ASP A 9 23.30 -46.00 47.39
N CYS A 10 22.60 -45.18 48.19
CA CYS A 10 21.49 -44.22 48.02
C CYS A 10 21.44 -43.24 49.25
N HIS A 11 20.32 -42.52 49.45
CA HIS A 11 19.80 -41.88 50.68
C HIS A 11 20.55 -40.71 51.35
N GLN A 12 19.99 -39.50 51.22
CA GLN A 12 19.35 -38.81 52.35
C GLN A 12 18.20 -37.89 51.88
N HIS A 13 17.14 -37.78 52.69
CA HIS A 13 15.90 -37.09 52.33
C HIS A 13 15.94 -35.57 52.60
N ALA A 14 15.33 -34.79 51.71
CA ALA A 14 14.77 -33.47 52.03
C ALA A 14 13.37 -33.34 51.39
N THR A 15 12.31 -33.41 52.22
CA THR A 15 10.92 -33.40 51.75
C THR A 15 10.38 -31.98 51.57
N PHE A 16 10.28 -31.50 50.32
CA PHE A 16 9.47 -30.33 49.98
C PHE A 16 7.97 -30.70 49.91
N GLY A 17 7.36 -30.88 51.08
CA GLY A 17 5.94 -31.18 51.21
C GLY A 17 5.07 -29.92 51.16
N LEU A 18 4.63 -29.52 49.96
CA LEU A 18 3.50 -28.59 49.84
C LEU A 18 2.21 -29.29 50.31
N ASN A 19 1.50 -28.66 51.24
CA ASN A 19 0.27 -29.18 51.82
C ASN A 19 -0.77 -29.51 50.72
N PRO A 20 -1.48 -30.67 50.77
CA PRO A 20 -2.52 -31.02 49.79
C PRO A 20 -3.57 -29.93 49.55
N LYS A 21 -3.92 -29.14 50.58
CA LYS A 21 -4.79 -27.96 50.41
C LYS A 21 -4.14 -26.88 49.57
N SER A 22 -2.88 -26.53 49.83
CA SER A 22 -2.11 -25.56 49.03
C SER A 22 -1.94 -26.01 47.58
N MET A 23 -1.72 -27.31 47.35
CA MET A 23 -1.60 -27.86 45.99
C MET A 23 -2.96 -27.85 45.26
N ALA A 24 -4.06 -28.16 45.96
CA ALA A 24 -5.41 -28.02 45.42
C ALA A 24 -5.80 -26.56 45.15
N THR A 25 -5.41 -25.62 46.02
CA THR A 25 -5.59 -24.18 45.79
C THR A 25 -4.75 -23.69 44.62
N MET A 26 -3.50 -24.14 44.47
CA MET A 26 -2.65 -23.76 43.33
C MET A 26 -3.16 -24.33 42.01
N LEU A 27 -3.64 -25.58 41.99
CA LEU A 27 -4.27 -26.19 40.81
C LEU A 27 -5.63 -25.57 40.47
N SER A 28 -6.42 -25.16 41.47
CA SER A 28 -7.68 -24.43 41.22
C SER A 28 -7.45 -22.97 40.84
N VAL A 29 -6.40 -22.30 41.35
CA VAL A 29 -5.98 -20.97 40.87
C VAL A 29 -5.40 -21.04 39.46
N LEU A 30 -4.58 -22.04 39.13
CA LEU A 30 -4.11 -22.28 37.76
C LEU A 30 -5.26 -22.66 36.82
N GLY A 31 -6.21 -23.48 37.27
CA GLY A 31 -7.44 -23.77 36.52
C GLY A 31 -8.29 -22.53 36.30
N VAL A 32 -8.48 -21.71 37.34
CA VAL A 32 -9.19 -20.43 37.26
C VAL A 32 -8.46 -19.43 36.37
N LEU A 33 -7.13 -19.37 36.37
CA LEU A 33 -6.34 -18.56 35.43
C LEU A 33 -6.41 -19.10 34.00
N TYR A 34 -6.45 -20.41 33.81
CA TYR A 34 -6.62 -21.06 32.50
C TYR A 34 -8.01 -20.83 31.90
N PHE A 35 -9.07 -20.77 32.72
CA PHE A 35 -10.44 -20.54 32.28
C PHE A 35 -10.89 -19.07 32.29
N LEU A 36 -10.44 -18.24 33.25
CA LEU A 36 -10.75 -16.80 33.30
C LEU A 36 -9.74 -15.94 32.57
N GLY A 37 -8.45 -16.31 32.54
CA GLY A 37 -7.40 -15.52 31.89
C GLY A 37 -7.73 -15.17 30.43
N PRO A 38 -8.03 -16.16 29.56
CA PRO A 38 -8.42 -15.88 28.18
C PRO A 38 -9.69 -15.03 28.08
N ALA A 39 -10.66 -15.21 28.98
CA ALA A 39 -11.91 -14.44 28.99
C ALA A 39 -11.75 -12.99 29.48
N MET A 40 -10.79 -12.74 30.39
CA MET A 40 -10.41 -11.39 30.82
C MET A 40 -9.58 -10.69 29.75
N VAL A 41 -8.63 -11.40 29.11
CA VAL A 41 -7.86 -10.89 27.97
C VAL A 41 -8.78 -10.51 26.81
N GLY A 42 -9.71 -11.39 26.40
CA GLY A 42 -10.68 -11.09 25.34
C GLY A 42 -11.53 -9.86 25.64
N ARG A 43 -11.97 -9.67 26.89
CA ARG A 43 -12.69 -8.46 27.34
C ARG A 43 -11.82 -7.21 27.34
N ALA A 44 -10.58 -7.29 27.79
CA ALA A 44 -9.66 -6.15 27.80
C ALA A 44 -9.32 -5.69 26.37
N LEU A 45 -9.02 -6.63 25.47
CA LEU A 45 -8.79 -6.37 24.05
C LEU A 45 -10.05 -5.85 23.36
N SER A 46 -11.23 -6.38 23.68
CA SER A 46 -12.51 -5.87 23.17
C SER A 46 -12.77 -4.44 23.62
N TYR A 47 -12.57 -4.12 24.91
CA TYR A 47 -12.70 -2.75 25.42
C TYR A 47 -11.74 -1.79 24.72
N TYR A 48 -10.46 -2.19 24.57
CA TYR A 48 -9.46 -1.44 23.83
C TYR A 48 -9.87 -1.17 22.38
N LEU A 49 -10.28 -2.20 21.62
CA LEU A 49 -10.70 -2.05 20.23
C LEU A 49 -11.96 -1.19 20.09
N THR A 50 -12.96 -1.38 20.95
CA THR A 50 -14.19 -0.57 20.92
C THR A 50 -13.93 0.89 21.28
N GLN A 51 -13.03 1.20 22.22
CA GLN A 51 -12.62 2.58 22.51
C GLN A 51 -11.82 3.18 21.35
N LYS A 52 -10.78 2.48 20.86
CA LYS A 52 -9.94 2.92 19.73
C LYS A 52 -10.75 3.26 18.47
N THR A 53 -11.82 2.52 18.21
CA THR A 53 -12.64 2.68 17.00
C THR A 53 -13.90 3.53 17.22
N ALA A 54 -14.15 4.05 18.42
CA ALA A 54 -15.37 4.79 18.72
C ALA A 54 -15.54 6.07 17.87
N GLY A 55 -14.47 6.87 17.74
CA GLY A 55 -14.48 8.09 16.92
C GLY A 55 -14.70 7.77 15.43
N ARG A 56 -13.95 6.80 14.90
CA ARG A 56 -14.12 6.32 13.52
C ARG A 56 -15.52 5.75 13.26
N ARG A 57 -16.12 5.04 14.21
CA ARG A 57 -17.50 4.54 14.10
C ARG A 57 -18.51 5.69 13.98
N ALA A 58 -18.32 6.79 14.71
CA ALA A 58 -19.17 7.98 14.57
C ALA A 58 -18.99 8.64 13.19
N GLN A 59 -17.75 8.86 12.75
CA GLN A 59 -17.42 9.42 11.43
C GLN A 59 -18.01 8.59 10.28
N ILE A 60 -17.92 7.25 10.35
CA ILE A 60 -18.49 6.34 9.35
C ILE A 60 -20.02 6.49 9.27
N LEU A 61 -20.70 6.55 10.42
CA LEU A 61 -22.17 6.72 10.45
C LEU A 61 -22.59 8.10 9.93
N GLU A 62 -21.82 9.15 10.20
CA GLU A 62 -22.05 10.50 9.68
C GLU A 62 -21.81 10.58 8.17
N LEU A 63 -20.72 10.00 7.67
CA LEU A 63 -20.41 9.91 6.23
C LEU A 63 -21.54 9.21 5.47
N MET A 64 -21.95 8.02 5.92
CA MET A 64 -23.04 7.26 5.29
C MET A 64 -24.39 7.99 5.39
N ALA A 65 -24.62 8.80 6.43
CA ALA A 65 -25.80 9.66 6.53
C ALA A 65 -25.71 10.93 5.63
N SER A 66 -24.51 11.35 5.25
CA SER A 66 -24.29 12.41 4.25
C SER A 66 -24.50 11.89 2.83
N GLU A 67 -23.93 10.72 2.50
CA GLU A 67 -24.15 10.04 1.22
C GLU A 67 -25.66 9.80 0.96
N GLU A 68 -26.42 9.41 1.99
CA GLU A 68 -27.87 9.19 1.89
C GLU A 68 -28.62 10.47 1.48
N LYS A 69 -28.28 11.61 2.09
CA LYS A 69 -28.86 12.91 1.74
C LYS A 69 -28.49 13.34 0.32
N GLU A 70 -27.25 13.09 -0.08
CA GLU A 70 -26.78 13.42 -1.44
C GLU A 70 -27.49 12.55 -2.48
N TYR A 71 -27.63 11.24 -2.23
CA TYR A 71 -28.35 10.30 -3.09
C TYR A 71 -29.82 10.71 -3.28
N ALA A 72 -30.53 11.01 -2.19
CA ALA A 72 -31.91 11.51 -2.23
C ALA A 72 -32.04 12.86 -2.96
N SER A 73 -30.98 13.69 -2.97
CA SER A 73 -30.97 14.96 -3.71
C SER A 73 -30.76 14.77 -5.22
N LYS A 74 -29.95 13.80 -5.64
CA LYS A 74 -29.58 13.56 -7.05
C LYS A 74 -30.64 12.76 -7.81
N ASN A 75 -31.20 11.71 -7.21
CA ASN A 75 -32.20 10.85 -7.86
C ASN A 75 -33.64 11.32 -7.60
N GLY A 76 -33.80 12.35 -6.77
CA GLY A 76 -35.10 12.87 -6.34
C GLY A 76 -35.77 11.98 -5.29
N ARG A 77 -36.70 12.57 -4.52
CA ARG A 77 -37.39 11.89 -3.41
C ARG A 77 -38.00 10.54 -3.77
N ARG A 78 -38.43 10.35 -5.03
CA ARG A 78 -39.18 9.17 -5.44
C ARG A 78 -38.35 7.89 -5.36
N ASP A 79 -37.07 7.94 -5.75
CA ASP A 79 -36.18 6.77 -5.73
C ASP A 79 -35.68 6.47 -4.31
N SER A 80 -35.52 7.47 -3.44
CA SER A 80 -35.23 7.23 -2.01
C SER A 80 -36.46 6.67 -1.28
N ASP A 81 -37.63 7.26 -1.51
CA ASP A 81 -38.90 6.80 -0.92
C ASP A 81 -39.22 5.36 -1.38
N GLU A 82 -38.79 4.94 -2.58
CA GLU A 82 -38.95 3.57 -3.08
C GLU A 82 -38.09 2.55 -2.31
N TRP A 83 -36.85 2.91 -1.91
CA TRP A 83 -36.02 2.07 -1.04
C TRP A 83 -36.49 2.08 0.43
N ASP A 84 -36.99 3.22 0.93
CA ASP A 84 -37.60 3.34 2.27
C ASP A 84 -38.97 2.63 2.40
N HIS A 85 -39.60 2.25 1.27
CA HIS A 85 -40.92 1.61 1.21
C HIS A 85 -40.95 0.25 0.52
N VAL A 86 -39.80 -0.43 0.35
CA VAL A 86 -39.78 -1.81 -0.16
C VAL A 86 -40.59 -2.72 0.78
N GLU A 87 -41.71 -3.26 0.30
CA GLU A 87 -42.47 -4.25 1.05
C GLU A 87 -41.60 -5.50 1.26
N ALA A 88 -41.40 -5.88 2.53
CA ALA A 88 -40.60 -7.05 2.89
C ALA A 88 -41.10 -8.30 2.15
N PRO A 89 -40.21 -9.14 1.58
CA PRO A 89 -40.60 -10.30 0.78
C PRO A 89 -41.66 -11.18 1.47
N SER A 90 -42.64 -11.65 0.68
CA SER A 90 -43.85 -12.35 1.12
C SER A 90 -43.54 -13.74 1.73
N GLY A 91 -43.03 -13.70 2.96
CA GLY A 91 -42.53 -14.84 3.73
C GLY A 91 -41.97 -14.45 5.10
N ALA A 92 -41.75 -13.16 5.37
CA ALA A 92 -41.33 -12.66 6.69
C ALA A 92 -42.22 -13.19 7.83
N SER A 93 -41.58 -13.62 8.93
CA SER A 93 -42.26 -14.40 9.96
C SER A 93 -43.40 -13.64 10.67
N LYS A 94 -44.50 -14.34 10.98
CA LYS A 94 -45.66 -13.81 11.75
C LYS A 94 -45.36 -13.55 13.24
N GLY A 95 -44.12 -13.20 13.58
CA GLY A 95 -43.65 -12.98 14.95
C GLY A 95 -42.61 -11.86 15.14
N ALA A 96 -42.19 -11.18 14.07
CA ALA A 96 -41.23 -10.07 14.16
C ALA A 96 -41.79 -8.89 14.99
N SER A 97 -41.03 -8.47 16.01
CA SER A 97 -41.37 -7.29 16.83
C SER A 97 -41.11 -5.98 16.06
N PRO A 98 -41.71 -4.84 16.43
CA PRO A 98 -41.42 -3.55 15.79
C PRO A 98 -39.93 -3.19 15.78
N ALA A 99 -39.20 -3.51 16.86
CA ALA A 99 -37.76 -3.25 16.99
C ALA A 99 -36.87 -4.10 16.05
N ASP A 100 -37.42 -5.16 15.44
CA ASP A 100 -36.75 -5.98 14.42
C ASP A 100 -37.05 -5.51 12.97
N ARG A 101 -38.04 -4.62 12.80
CA ARG A 101 -38.33 -4.02 11.48
C ARG A 101 -37.49 -2.78 11.20
N ASP A 102 -37.23 -1.97 12.22
CA ASP A 102 -36.49 -0.71 12.12
C ASP A 102 -34.99 -0.81 12.49
N TRP A 103 -34.41 -2.02 12.52
CA TRP A 103 -33.02 -2.22 12.92
C TRP A 103 -32.02 -1.51 11.98
N ASP A 104 -31.15 -0.69 12.55
CA ASP A 104 -30.23 0.25 11.88
C ASP A 104 -28.74 -0.03 12.14
N GLY A 105 -28.44 -1.20 12.73
CA GLY A 105 -27.09 -1.56 13.16
C GLY A 105 -26.13 -1.91 12.03
N ILE A 106 -24.87 -2.17 12.42
CA ILE A 106 -23.76 -2.43 11.48
C ILE A 106 -23.63 -3.94 11.21
N VAL A 107 -23.84 -4.35 9.96
CA VAL A 107 -23.53 -5.70 9.48
C VAL A 107 -22.16 -5.69 8.81
N GLY A 108 -21.19 -6.34 9.42
CA GLY A 108 -19.84 -6.49 8.90
C GLY A 108 -19.68 -7.76 8.08
N PHE A 109 -19.53 -7.62 6.76
CA PHE A 109 -19.25 -8.70 5.81
C PHE A 109 -17.74 -8.85 5.61
N PHE A 110 -17.18 -9.97 6.06
CA PHE A 110 -15.77 -10.30 5.89
C PHE A 110 -15.54 -11.02 4.57
N HIS A 111 -14.99 -10.30 3.58
CA HIS A 111 -14.77 -10.82 2.23
C HIS A 111 -13.52 -10.18 1.60
N PRO A 112 -12.31 -10.68 1.90
CA PRO A 112 -11.04 -10.04 1.53
C PRO A 112 -10.74 -9.88 0.02
N PHE A 113 -11.58 -10.44 -0.85
CA PHE A 113 -11.42 -10.48 -2.32
C PHE A 113 -12.79 -10.24 -2.99
N CYS A 114 -13.38 -9.05 -2.82
CA CYS A 114 -14.75 -8.76 -3.26
C CYS A 114 -14.87 -8.32 -4.73
N ASN A 115 -13.74 -8.18 -5.44
CA ASN A 115 -13.68 -7.56 -6.78
C ASN A 115 -13.08 -8.46 -7.90
N ALA A 116 -12.91 -9.76 -7.67
CA ALA A 116 -12.27 -10.68 -8.61
C ALA A 116 -13.19 -11.25 -9.73
N GLY A 117 -14.46 -10.84 -9.79
CA GLY A 117 -15.45 -11.25 -10.79
C GLY A 117 -15.98 -12.67 -10.62
N GLY A 118 -15.75 -13.30 -9.47
CA GLY A 118 -16.03 -14.70 -9.21
C GLY A 118 -17.42 -15.00 -8.63
N GLY A 119 -17.87 -16.25 -8.77
CA GLY A 119 -19.15 -16.71 -8.20
C GLY A 119 -19.22 -16.75 -6.67
N GLY A 120 -18.11 -16.56 -5.96
CA GLY A 120 -18.10 -16.33 -4.50
C GLY A 120 -18.61 -14.93 -4.14
N GLU A 121 -18.24 -13.93 -4.95
CA GLU A 121 -18.68 -12.54 -4.78
C GLU A 121 -20.18 -12.39 -5.03
N ARG A 122 -20.75 -13.13 -5.99
CA ARG A 122 -22.20 -13.13 -6.22
C ARG A 122 -23.01 -13.47 -4.95
N VAL A 123 -22.49 -14.36 -4.07
CA VAL A 123 -23.10 -14.64 -2.76
C VAL A 123 -23.02 -13.43 -1.83
N LEU A 124 -21.85 -12.77 -1.74
CA LEU A 124 -21.69 -11.53 -0.96
C LEU A 124 -22.71 -10.47 -1.40
N TRP A 125 -22.80 -10.20 -2.70
CA TRP A 125 -23.63 -9.12 -3.23
C TRP A 125 -25.13 -9.42 -3.11
N ALA A 126 -25.55 -10.67 -3.37
CA ALA A 126 -26.93 -11.09 -3.12
C ALA A 126 -27.28 -11.06 -1.62
N ALA A 127 -26.35 -11.42 -0.74
CA ALA A 127 -26.53 -11.33 0.71
C ALA A 127 -26.67 -9.89 1.21
N ILE A 128 -25.86 -8.95 0.68
CA ILE A 128 -26.00 -7.52 0.97
C ILE A 128 -27.34 -7.00 0.46
N ARG A 129 -27.72 -7.28 -0.79
CA ARG A 129 -29.01 -6.87 -1.36
C ARG A 129 -30.20 -7.38 -0.53
N ALA A 130 -30.20 -8.67 -0.18
CA ALA A 130 -31.23 -9.25 0.68
C ALA A 130 -31.30 -8.53 2.05
N THR A 131 -30.15 -8.23 2.64
CA THR A 131 -30.05 -7.55 3.93
C THR A 131 -30.59 -6.11 3.84
N GLN A 132 -30.23 -5.36 2.79
CA GLN A 132 -30.76 -4.02 2.50
C GLN A 132 -32.28 -4.03 2.31
N GLN A 133 -32.82 -5.00 1.56
CA GLN A 133 -34.27 -5.12 1.34
C GLN A 133 -35.07 -5.45 2.61
N ARG A 134 -34.47 -6.11 3.60
CA ARG A 134 -35.13 -6.47 4.87
C ARG A 134 -34.90 -5.44 5.99
N TRP A 135 -33.79 -4.72 5.94
CA TRP A 135 -33.43 -3.65 6.88
C TRP A 135 -32.78 -2.46 6.12
N PRO A 136 -33.57 -1.58 5.47
CA PRO A 136 -33.03 -0.50 4.65
C PRO A 136 -32.10 0.48 5.39
N LYS A 137 -32.27 0.60 6.72
CA LYS A 137 -31.46 1.48 7.57
C LYS A 137 -30.13 0.86 8.01
N ALA A 138 -29.98 -0.48 7.94
CA ALA A 138 -28.79 -1.18 8.39
C ALA A 138 -27.57 -0.84 7.51
N LYS A 139 -26.41 -0.69 8.14
CA LYS A 139 -25.18 -0.28 7.45
C LYS A 139 -24.31 -1.51 7.15
N CYS A 140 -24.10 -1.80 5.87
CA CYS A 140 -23.35 -2.94 5.38
C CYS A 140 -21.88 -2.55 5.16
N ILE A 141 -21.00 -3.05 6.02
CA ILE A 141 -19.56 -2.78 5.95
C ILE A 141 -18.85 -3.97 5.34
N VAL A 142 -18.14 -3.78 4.23
CA VAL A 142 -17.38 -4.84 3.55
C VAL A 142 -15.91 -4.70 3.90
N TYR A 143 -15.37 -5.68 4.63
CA TYR A 143 -13.93 -5.78 4.88
C TYR A 143 -13.27 -6.50 3.70
N THR A 144 -12.61 -5.75 2.83
CA THR A 144 -11.93 -6.23 1.62
C THR A 144 -10.46 -5.85 1.66
N GLY A 145 -9.57 -6.56 0.95
CA GLY A 145 -8.20 -6.09 0.73
C GLY A 145 -7.96 -5.51 -0.66
N ASP A 146 -9.01 -5.26 -1.44
CA ASP A 146 -8.92 -4.80 -2.83
C ASP A 146 -8.68 -3.27 -2.91
N HIS A 147 -7.55 -2.79 -2.36
CA HIS A 147 -7.15 -1.36 -2.36
C HIS A 147 -7.05 -0.75 -3.76
N GLU A 148 -6.87 -1.59 -4.77
CA GLU A 148 -6.67 -1.24 -6.17
C GLU A 148 -7.90 -0.63 -6.89
N VAL A 149 -9.10 -0.62 -6.30
CA VAL A 149 -10.34 -0.17 -6.96
C VAL A 149 -11.29 0.61 -6.03
N ALA A 150 -11.86 1.69 -6.55
CA ALA A 150 -12.79 2.58 -5.85
C ALA A 150 -14.18 1.95 -5.60
N LYS A 151 -14.89 2.46 -4.59
CA LYS A 151 -16.25 2.01 -4.19
C LYS A 151 -17.22 1.95 -5.37
N GLU A 152 -17.23 3.00 -6.19
CA GLU A 152 -18.15 3.18 -7.31
C GLU A 152 -17.89 2.14 -8.40
N GLU A 153 -16.62 1.90 -8.74
CA GLU A 153 -16.25 0.90 -9.76
C GLU A 153 -16.56 -0.52 -9.30
N ILE A 154 -16.38 -0.85 -8.00
CA ILE A 154 -16.81 -2.15 -7.46
C ILE A 154 -18.34 -2.30 -7.63
N LEU A 155 -19.13 -1.30 -7.25
CA LEU A 155 -20.59 -1.36 -7.36
C LEU A 155 -21.10 -1.41 -8.81
N ASP A 156 -20.46 -0.69 -9.74
CA ASP A 156 -20.76 -0.78 -11.17
C ASP A 156 -20.34 -2.14 -11.76
N ARG A 157 -19.23 -2.73 -11.29
CA ARG A 157 -18.83 -4.09 -11.65
C ARG A 157 -19.83 -5.12 -11.16
N VAL A 158 -20.40 -4.95 -9.96
CA VAL A 158 -21.48 -5.81 -9.43
C VAL A 158 -22.74 -5.73 -10.30
N LYS A 159 -23.15 -4.51 -10.67
CA LYS A 159 -24.30 -4.27 -11.55
C LYS A 159 -24.11 -4.89 -12.94
N THR A 160 -22.94 -4.70 -13.54
CA THR A 160 -22.64 -5.18 -14.90
C THR A 160 -22.34 -6.69 -14.97
N SER A 161 -21.64 -7.24 -13.98
CA SER A 161 -21.19 -8.65 -13.97
C SER A 161 -22.22 -9.61 -13.35
N PHE A 162 -22.98 -9.15 -12.35
CA PHE A 162 -23.92 -10.00 -11.61
C PHE A 162 -25.40 -9.62 -11.79
N ASP A 163 -25.73 -8.48 -12.41
CA ASP A 163 -27.12 -8.00 -12.57
C ASP A 163 -27.80 -7.71 -11.20
N ILE A 164 -26.99 -7.36 -10.19
CA ILE A 164 -27.43 -7.07 -8.81
C ILE A 164 -27.38 -5.55 -8.61
N GLN A 165 -28.50 -4.96 -8.21
CA GLN A 165 -28.59 -3.54 -7.84
C GLN A 165 -28.52 -3.39 -6.32
N LEU A 166 -27.74 -2.42 -5.85
CA LEU A 166 -27.42 -2.20 -4.44
C LEU A 166 -27.62 -0.72 -4.06
N HIS A 167 -28.07 -0.48 -2.84
CA HIS A 167 -28.23 0.89 -2.32
C HIS A 167 -26.88 1.43 -1.80
N SER A 168 -26.15 2.16 -2.64
CA SER A 168 -24.77 2.63 -2.37
C SER A 168 -24.56 3.33 -1.01
N PRO A 169 -25.44 4.25 -0.55
CA PRO A 169 -25.27 4.97 0.73
C PRO A 169 -25.26 4.10 2.00
N THR A 170 -25.76 2.87 1.91
CA THR A 170 -25.75 1.91 3.02
C THR A 170 -24.59 0.92 2.94
N ILE A 171 -23.66 1.10 2.00
CA ILE A 171 -22.46 0.27 1.80
C ILE A 171 -21.19 1.10 2.01
N LEU A 172 -20.25 0.60 2.82
CA LEU A 172 -18.90 1.16 2.94
C LEU A 172 -17.84 0.06 2.91
N PHE A 173 -16.74 0.32 2.23
CA PHE A 173 -15.57 -0.55 2.19
C PHE A 173 -14.56 -0.16 3.27
N LEU A 174 -14.06 -1.14 4.01
CA LEU A 174 -12.93 -0.99 4.92
C LEU A 174 -11.77 -1.85 4.44
N TYR A 175 -10.71 -1.19 3.98
CA TYR A 175 -9.62 -1.81 3.25
C TYR A 175 -8.55 -2.40 4.19
N LEU A 176 -8.34 -3.72 4.08
CA LEU A 176 -7.49 -4.53 4.94
C LEU A 176 -6.05 -4.57 4.44
N THR A 177 -5.10 -4.18 5.29
CA THR A 177 -3.67 -4.11 4.96
C THR A 177 -2.99 -5.49 4.95
N THR A 178 -3.60 -6.49 5.60
CA THR A 178 -3.00 -7.81 5.83
C THR A 178 -3.51 -8.94 4.91
N ARG A 179 -4.15 -8.61 3.77
CA ARG A 179 -4.73 -9.57 2.79
C ARG A 179 -3.78 -10.73 2.42
N ASP A 180 -2.49 -10.46 2.29
CA ASP A 180 -1.47 -11.47 1.93
C ASP A 180 -1.36 -12.63 2.94
N TRP A 181 -1.75 -12.44 4.19
CA TRP A 181 -1.67 -13.47 5.23
C TRP A 181 -2.62 -14.65 5.01
N VAL A 182 -3.69 -14.48 4.22
CA VAL A 182 -4.59 -15.58 3.84
C VAL A 182 -4.24 -16.19 2.47
N LEU A 183 -3.23 -15.69 1.76
CA LEU A 183 -2.74 -16.29 0.52
C LEU A 183 -1.92 -17.55 0.79
N PRO A 184 -2.02 -18.60 -0.06
CA PRO A 184 -1.25 -19.83 0.12
C PRO A 184 0.25 -19.64 -0.13
N SER A 185 0.65 -18.61 -0.91
CA SER A 185 2.03 -18.22 -1.18
C SER A 185 2.80 -17.82 0.09
N SER A 186 2.12 -17.20 1.06
CA SER A 186 2.67 -16.85 2.37
C SER A 186 2.95 -18.06 3.26
N TRP A 187 2.44 -19.24 2.89
CA TRP A 187 2.50 -20.46 3.70
C TRP A 187 2.87 -21.69 2.86
N PRO A 188 4.10 -21.76 2.30
CA PRO A 188 4.56 -22.86 1.45
C PRO A 188 4.64 -24.20 2.21
N VAL A 189 4.70 -24.17 3.55
CA VAL A 189 4.66 -25.33 4.43
C VAL A 189 3.48 -25.18 5.39
N ALA A 190 2.77 -26.28 5.67
CA ALA A 190 1.61 -26.32 6.57
C ALA A 190 0.49 -25.31 6.23
N THR A 191 0.25 -25.07 4.93
CA THR A 191 -0.65 -24.04 4.36
C THR A 191 -2.00 -23.90 5.07
N LEU A 192 -2.68 -25.01 5.41
CA LEU A 192 -3.97 -24.97 6.12
C LEU A 192 -3.91 -24.26 7.48
N ALA A 193 -2.89 -24.57 8.29
CA ALA A 193 -2.66 -23.92 9.58
C ALA A 193 -2.16 -22.48 9.38
N GLY A 194 -1.28 -22.26 8.41
CA GLY A 194 -0.80 -20.94 8.03
C GLY A 194 -1.92 -19.97 7.67
N GLN A 195 -2.72 -20.28 6.66
CA GLN A 195 -3.87 -19.45 6.25
C GLN A 195 -4.90 -19.28 7.37
N SER A 196 -5.08 -20.29 8.23
CA SER A 196 -5.95 -20.18 9.42
C SER A 196 -5.45 -19.16 10.43
N LEU A 197 -4.14 -19.17 10.73
CA LEU A 197 -3.49 -18.16 11.58
C LEU A 197 -3.51 -16.78 10.90
N GLY A 198 -3.25 -16.72 9.60
CA GLY A 198 -3.35 -15.50 8.82
C GLY A 198 -4.75 -14.88 8.83
N SER A 199 -5.80 -15.69 8.86
CA SER A 199 -7.18 -15.19 9.01
C SER A 199 -7.48 -14.60 10.40
N LEU A 200 -6.71 -14.94 11.44
CA LEU A 200 -6.77 -14.26 12.75
C LEU A 200 -6.14 -12.86 12.65
N VAL A 201 -4.99 -12.74 11.98
CA VAL A 201 -4.32 -11.45 11.73
C VAL A 201 -5.24 -10.53 10.91
N LEU A 202 -5.83 -11.07 9.83
CA LEU A 202 -6.72 -10.33 8.95
C LEU A 202 -8.04 -9.92 9.62
N ALA A 203 -8.56 -10.74 10.54
CA ALA A 203 -9.71 -10.37 11.36
C ALA A 203 -9.35 -9.33 12.43
N TRP A 204 -8.14 -9.39 13.01
CA TRP A 204 -7.64 -8.36 13.92
C TRP A 204 -7.49 -7.00 13.23
N ASP A 205 -7.00 -6.98 12.00
CA ASP A 205 -6.96 -5.81 11.11
C ASP A 205 -8.39 -5.24 10.92
N ALA A 206 -9.35 -6.07 10.49
CA ALA A 206 -10.76 -5.69 10.35
C ALA A 206 -11.36 -5.08 11.63
N PHE A 207 -11.15 -5.70 12.80
CA PHE A 207 -11.67 -5.18 14.08
C PHE A 207 -10.90 -3.96 14.60
N SER A 208 -9.66 -3.75 14.14
CA SER A 208 -8.89 -2.52 14.40
C SER A 208 -9.36 -1.34 13.54
N LEU A 209 -10.03 -1.62 12.41
CA LEU A 209 -10.74 -0.61 11.63
C LEU A 209 -12.11 -0.30 12.25
N LEU A 210 -12.97 -1.32 12.44
CA LEU A 210 -14.30 -1.16 13.02
C LEU A 210 -14.86 -2.51 13.50
N PRO A 211 -15.21 -2.69 14.79
CA PRO A 211 -16.03 -3.82 15.24
C PRO A 211 -17.51 -3.63 14.85
N PRO A 212 -18.14 -4.59 14.15
CA PRO A 212 -19.53 -4.49 13.71
C PRO A 212 -20.50 -4.98 14.80
N ASP A 213 -21.81 -4.80 14.59
CA ASP A 213 -22.85 -5.32 15.49
C ASP A 213 -23.18 -6.79 15.21
N ILE A 214 -23.10 -7.20 13.95
CA ILE A 214 -23.18 -8.59 13.46
C ILE A 214 -21.99 -8.83 12.54
N PHE A 215 -21.30 -9.96 12.67
CA PHE A 215 -20.14 -10.29 11.82
C PHE A 215 -20.40 -11.54 10.98
N VAL A 216 -20.32 -11.42 9.66
CA VAL A 216 -20.66 -12.46 8.70
C VAL A 216 -19.46 -12.72 7.78
N ASP A 217 -18.95 -13.95 7.79
CA ASP A 217 -17.90 -14.40 6.86
C ASP A 217 -18.55 -15.14 5.69
N THR A 218 -18.25 -14.67 4.48
CA THR A 218 -18.74 -15.25 3.21
C THR A 218 -17.63 -15.96 2.42
N MET A 219 -16.44 -16.15 3.02
CA MET A 219 -15.30 -16.84 2.40
C MET A 219 -14.95 -18.18 3.06
N GLY A 220 -15.33 -18.41 4.32
CA GLY A 220 -15.11 -19.66 5.06
C GLY A 220 -13.98 -19.63 6.09
N TYR A 221 -13.50 -18.44 6.46
CA TYR A 221 -12.49 -18.20 7.49
C TYR A 221 -13.04 -18.39 8.92
N ALA A 222 -13.37 -19.63 9.30
CA ALA A 222 -13.94 -19.96 10.62
C ALA A 222 -13.11 -19.47 11.83
N PHE A 223 -11.80 -19.28 11.67
CA PHE A 223 -10.93 -18.72 12.70
C PHE A 223 -11.15 -17.21 12.93
N ALA A 224 -11.46 -16.43 11.88
CA ALA A 224 -11.85 -15.02 11.99
C ALA A 224 -13.14 -14.86 12.82
N LEU A 225 -14.14 -15.70 12.57
CA LEU A 225 -15.39 -15.74 13.34
C LEU A 225 -15.17 -16.16 14.80
N TRP A 226 -14.24 -17.08 15.05
CA TRP A 226 -13.86 -17.44 16.42
C TRP A 226 -13.14 -16.30 17.14
N LEU A 227 -12.26 -15.55 16.46
CA LEU A 227 -11.63 -14.36 17.04
C LEU A 227 -12.68 -13.30 17.38
N CYS A 228 -13.67 -13.09 16.51
CA CYS A 228 -14.83 -12.24 16.79
C CYS A 228 -15.53 -12.68 18.09
N LYS A 229 -15.77 -14.00 18.28
CA LYS A 229 -16.37 -14.54 19.51
C LYS A 229 -15.49 -14.46 20.75
N PHE A 230 -14.17 -14.53 20.58
CA PHE A 230 -13.19 -14.42 21.65
C PHE A 230 -13.11 -12.99 22.20
N LEU A 231 -13.10 -12.00 21.30
CA LEU A 231 -13.10 -10.58 21.63
C LEU A 231 -14.52 -10.12 22.01
N PHE A 232 -15.43 -10.12 21.05
CA PHE A 232 -16.76 -9.53 21.12
C PHE A 232 -17.85 -10.60 21.36
N LYS A 233 -17.93 -11.08 22.61
CA LYS A 233 -18.89 -12.12 23.02
C LYS A 233 -20.36 -11.81 22.66
N ASP A 234 -20.69 -10.53 22.56
CA ASP A 234 -22.04 -10.02 22.33
C ASP A 234 -22.32 -9.62 20.86
N VAL A 235 -21.36 -9.81 19.95
CA VAL A 235 -21.54 -9.74 18.49
C VAL A 235 -21.96 -11.11 17.96
N PRO A 236 -23.14 -11.29 17.34
CA PRO A 236 -23.53 -12.54 16.68
C PRO A 236 -22.65 -12.84 15.46
N THR A 237 -22.36 -14.13 15.20
CA THR A 237 -21.54 -14.54 14.06
C THR A 237 -22.25 -15.48 13.09
N GLY A 238 -22.21 -15.13 11.80
CA GLY A 238 -22.67 -15.93 10.69
C GLY A 238 -21.52 -16.45 9.83
N ALA A 239 -21.64 -17.68 9.32
CA ALA A 239 -20.75 -18.23 8.30
C ALA A 239 -21.56 -18.67 7.09
N TYR A 240 -21.15 -18.28 5.89
CA TYR A 240 -21.54 -18.93 4.65
C TYR A 240 -20.34 -19.70 4.09
N VAL A 241 -20.36 -21.03 4.28
CA VAL A 241 -19.25 -21.91 3.92
C VAL A 241 -19.40 -22.37 2.47
N HIS A 242 -18.50 -21.90 1.61
CA HIS A 242 -18.34 -22.40 0.24
C HIS A 242 -17.57 -23.73 0.17
N TYR A 243 -16.56 -23.88 1.05
CA TYR A 243 -15.73 -25.07 1.18
C TYR A 243 -15.15 -25.13 2.60
N PRO A 244 -15.12 -26.29 3.28
CA PRO A 244 -14.49 -26.40 4.59
C PRO A 244 -12.96 -26.44 4.45
N ILE A 245 -12.21 -25.70 5.28
CA ILE A 245 -10.73 -25.62 5.23
C ILE A 245 -10.08 -27.02 5.25
N ILE A 246 -10.71 -27.98 5.92
CA ILE A 246 -10.40 -29.40 5.82
C ILE A 246 -11.71 -30.21 5.75
N SER A 247 -11.79 -31.19 4.85
CA SER A 247 -12.93 -32.10 4.68
C SER A 247 -12.66 -33.50 5.23
N SER A 248 -13.70 -34.33 5.42
CA SER A 248 -13.50 -35.74 5.79
C SER A 248 -12.86 -36.55 4.65
N ASP A 249 -13.09 -36.16 3.40
CA ASP A 249 -12.49 -36.81 2.22
C ASP A 249 -10.97 -36.54 2.18
N MET A 250 -10.52 -35.35 2.57
CA MET A 250 -9.09 -35.09 2.76
C MET A 250 -8.51 -36.00 3.84
N LEU A 251 -9.18 -36.15 4.99
CA LEU A 251 -8.74 -37.07 6.06
C LEU A 251 -8.67 -38.53 5.59
N GLY A 252 -9.57 -38.96 4.69
CA GLY A 252 -9.56 -40.27 4.05
C GLY A 252 -8.41 -40.46 3.05
N SER A 253 -8.19 -39.50 2.14
CA SER A 253 -7.23 -39.60 1.03
C SER A 253 -5.75 -39.83 1.41
N LEU A 254 -5.39 -39.68 2.69
CA LEU A 254 -4.07 -40.08 3.21
C LEU A 254 -3.89 -41.60 3.26
N ASP A 255 -4.97 -42.37 3.38
CA ASP A 255 -4.93 -43.83 3.37
C ASP A 255 -5.16 -44.35 1.95
N ALA A 256 -4.16 -45.06 1.41
CA ALA A 256 -4.18 -45.59 0.05
C ALA A 256 -5.33 -46.60 -0.17
N ASP A 257 -5.70 -47.34 0.87
CA ASP A 257 -6.82 -48.29 0.88
C ASP A 257 -8.20 -47.62 1.04
N SER A 258 -8.27 -46.29 1.14
CA SER A 258 -9.55 -45.56 1.24
C SER A 258 -10.21 -45.39 -0.14
N PRO A 259 -11.54 -45.23 -0.22
CA PRO A 259 -12.24 -44.90 -1.48
C PRO A 259 -11.73 -43.62 -2.16
N THR A 260 -11.06 -42.74 -1.40
CA THR A 260 -10.46 -41.48 -1.84
C THR A 260 -8.94 -41.58 -2.09
N GLY A 261 -8.31 -42.72 -1.80
CA GLY A 261 -6.85 -42.87 -1.75
C GLY A 261 -6.13 -42.69 -3.08
N ASN A 262 -6.86 -42.85 -4.20
CA ASN A 262 -6.35 -42.74 -5.58
C ASN A 262 -6.72 -41.42 -6.28
N PHE A 263 -7.43 -40.51 -5.63
CA PHE A 263 -7.97 -39.30 -6.26
C PHE A 263 -7.54 -38.01 -5.56
N GLY A 264 -7.18 -36.99 -6.36
CA GLY A 264 -6.74 -35.68 -5.88
C GLY A 264 -5.22 -35.54 -5.65
N VAL A 265 -4.75 -34.29 -5.56
CA VAL A 265 -3.32 -33.89 -5.57
C VAL A 265 -2.48 -34.47 -4.40
N ASN A 266 -3.13 -35.06 -3.40
CA ASN A 266 -2.50 -35.64 -2.21
C ASN A 266 -2.68 -37.16 -2.04
N ALA A 267 -3.34 -37.84 -3.00
CA ALA A 267 -3.50 -39.29 -3.06
C ALA A 267 -2.21 -40.06 -2.72
N GLY A 268 -2.32 -41.11 -1.90
CA GLY A 268 -1.21 -42.00 -1.52
C GLY A 268 -0.09 -41.39 -0.63
N LYS A 269 -0.06 -40.08 -0.38
CA LYS A 269 1.05 -39.40 0.35
C LYS A 269 1.07 -39.63 1.88
N GLY A 270 0.31 -40.61 2.40
CA GLY A 270 0.28 -40.97 3.82
C GLY A 270 1.20 -42.14 4.23
N ALA A 271 1.89 -42.77 3.27
CA ALA A 271 2.86 -43.84 3.56
C ALA A 271 4.17 -43.33 4.19
N GLY A 272 4.86 -44.20 4.95
CA GLY A 272 6.15 -43.91 5.57
C GLY A 272 6.11 -43.01 6.82
N TRP A 273 7.28 -42.67 7.37
CA TRP A 273 7.39 -41.85 8.59
C TRP A 273 6.80 -40.44 8.39
N TRP A 274 7.15 -39.79 7.28
CA TRP A 274 6.62 -38.47 6.91
C TRP A 274 5.11 -38.48 6.69
N GLY A 275 4.56 -39.55 6.11
CA GLY A 275 3.12 -39.75 5.95
C GLY A 275 2.38 -39.87 7.28
N LYS A 276 2.93 -40.61 8.26
CA LYS A 276 2.39 -40.65 9.64
C LYS A 276 2.37 -39.27 10.28
N GLY A 277 3.44 -38.47 10.13
CA GLY A 277 3.50 -37.08 10.60
C GLY A 277 2.41 -36.21 9.99
N LYS A 278 2.20 -36.28 8.66
CA LYS A 278 1.13 -35.57 7.95
C LYS A 278 -0.27 -35.98 8.45
N LYS A 279 -0.48 -37.27 8.75
CA LYS A 279 -1.74 -37.79 9.29
C LYS A 279 -2.03 -37.28 10.71
N MET A 280 -1.00 -37.17 11.56
CA MET A 280 -1.13 -36.53 12.88
C MET A 280 -1.48 -35.04 12.75
N TYR A 281 -0.79 -34.31 11.87
CA TYR A 281 -1.05 -32.89 11.61
C TYR A 281 -2.49 -32.65 11.12
N TRP A 282 -2.98 -33.38 10.11
CA TRP A 282 -4.35 -33.20 9.61
C TRP A 282 -5.42 -33.58 10.64
N ARG A 283 -5.21 -34.62 11.46
CA ARG A 283 -6.14 -34.97 12.55
C ARG A 283 -6.17 -33.90 13.65
N GLY A 284 -5.01 -33.40 14.06
CA GLY A 284 -4.90 -32.31 15.03
C GLY A 284 -5.56 -31.02 14.51
N PHE A 285 -5.28 -30.66 13.25
CA PHE A 285 -5.88 -29.49 12.62
C PHE A 285 -7.40 -29.62 12.47
N ALA A 286 -7.93 -30.79 12.06
CA ALA A 286 -9.37 -31.03 11.99
C ALA A 286 -10.04 -30.93 13.38
N TRP A 287 -9.39 -31.39 14.44
CA TRP A 287 -9.86 -31.23 15.82
C TRP A 287 -9.92 -29.76 16.24
N THR A 288 -8.92 -28.94 15.88
CA THR A 288 -8.91 -27.49 16.13
C THR A 288 -9.97 -26.76 15.30
N TYR A 289 -10.07 -27.06 14.01
CA TYR A 289 -11.07 -26.50 13.09
C TYR A 289 -12.50 -26.78 13.59
N SER A 290 -12.73 -27.99 14.11
CA SER A 290 -13.98 -28.38 14.77
C SER A 290 -14.26 -27.59 16.06
N LEU A 291 -13.26 -27.22 16.85
CA LEU A 291 -13.45 -26.33 18.01
C LEU A 291 -13.92 -24.95 17.54
N VAL A 292 -13.15 -24.28 16.68
CA VAL A 292 -13.45 -22.89 16.25
C VAL A 292 -14.78 -22.81 15.51
N GLY A 293 -15.03 -23.68 14.53
CA GLY A 293 -16.27 -23.67 13.74
C GLY A 293 -17.53 -24.04 14.54
N SER A 294 -17.40 -24.85 15.60
CA SER A 294 -18.54 -25.16 16.47
C SER A 294 -19.04 -23.95 17.30
N SER A 295 -18.23 -22.89 17.43
CA SER A 295 -18.58 -21.70 18.23
C SER A 295 -19.50 -20.70 17.52
N ILE A 296 -19.55 -20.75 16.19
CA ILE A 296 -20.30 -19.83 15.32
C ILE A 296 -21.81 -19.95 15.61
N ASP A 297 -22.57 -18.85 15.61
CA ASP A 297 -24.00 -18.92 15.91
C ASP A 297 -24.77 -19.59 14.78
N VAL A 298 -24.72 -18.99 13.58
CA VAL A 298 -25.46 -19.42 12.39
C VAL A 298 -24.48 -19.89 11.33
N VAL A 299 -24.71 -21.08 10.78
CA VAL A 299 -23.83 -21.69 9.77
C VAL A 299 -24.68 -22.11 8.57
N MET A 300 -24.39 -21.50 7.43
CA MET A 300 -24.97 -21.78 6.13
C MET A 300 -23.93 -22.48 5.25
N THR A 301 -24.36 -23.41 4.40
CA THR A 301 -23.49 -24.20 3.53
C THR A 301 -24.04 -24.28 2.11
N ASN A 302 -23.18 -24.02 1.12
CA ASN A 302 -23.56 -23.89 -0.30
C ASN A 302 -24.10 -25.16 -0.99
N SER A 303 -23.89 -26.35 -0.42
CA SER A 303 -24.28 -27.62 -1.04
C SER A 303 -24.48 -28.72 0.00
N THR A 304 -25.13 -29.82 -0.42
CA THR A 304 -25.31 -31.03 0.40
C THR A 304 -23.95 -31.65 0.75
N TRP A 305 -22.99 -31.59 -0.18
CA TRP A 305 -21.63 -32.06 0.04
C TRP A 305 -20.95 -31.28 1.17
N THR A 306 -20.95 -29.94 1.10
CA THR A 306 -20.39 -29.07 2.14
C THR A 306 -21.11 -29.24 3.47
N GLN A 307 -22.45 -29.35 3.47
CA GLN A 307 -23.25 -29.59 4.67
C GLN A 307 -22.88 -30.90 5.37
N ALA A 308 -22.64 -31.98 4.63
CA ALA A 308 -22.25 -33.27 5.18
C ALA A 308 -20.88 -33.21 5.88
N HIS A 309 -19.89 -32.54 5.29
CA HIS A 309 -18.58 -32.35 5.92
C HIS A 309 -18.64 -31.48 7.17
N ILE A 310 -19.35 -30.34 7.12
CA ILE A 310 -19.54 -29.46 8.28
C ILE A 310 -20.31 -30.17 9.40
N THR A 311 -21.34 -30.95 9.06
CA THR A 311 -22.09 -31.76 10.04
C THR A 311 -21.20 -32.83 10.67
N THR A 312 -20.36 -33.50 9.89
CA THR A 312 -19.41 -34.52 10.38
C THR A 312 -18.35 -33.92 11.31
N LEU A 313 -17.76 -32.78 10.93
CA LEU A 313 -16.64 -32.16 11.64
C LEU A 313 -17.09 -31.32 12.84
N TRP A 314 -18.13 -30.50 12.69
CA TRP A 314 -18.57 -29.54 13.70
C TRP A 314 -19.80 -30.02 14.48
N GLY A 315 -20.68 -30.81 13.85
CA GLY A 315 -21.97 -31.23 14.40
C GLY A 315 -21.94 -31.82 15.82
N PRO A 316 -21.06 -32.79 16.14
CA PRO A 316 -20.97 -33.36 17.49
C PRO A 316 -20.74 -32.30 18.58
N ARG A 317 -19.90 -31.29 18.30
CA ARG A 317 -19.65 -30.17 19.23
C ARG A 317 -20.77 -29.13 19.22
N ARG A 318 -21.35 -28.81 18.06
CA ARG A 318 -22.50 -27.90 17.96
C ARG A 318 -23.69 -28.42 18.76
N ASN A 319 -23.96 -29.72 18.69
CA ASN A 319 -25.00 -30.39 19.50
C ASN A 319 -24.70 -30.28 21.00
N ALA A 320 -23.46 -30.52 21.43
CA ALA A 320 -23.05 -30.34 22.83
C ALA A 320 -23.17 -28.88 23.31
N LEU A 321 -22.93 -27.91 22.42
CA LEU A 321 -23.11 -26.48 22.66
C LEU A 321 -24.56 -25.98 22.48
N LYS A 322 -25.51 -26.86 22.16
CA LYS A 322 -26.92 -26.55 21.83
C LYS A 322 -27.07 -25.47 20.74
N LYS A 323 -26.14 -25.45 19.78
CA LYS A 323 -26.18 -24.57 18.60
C LYS A 323 -27.07 -25.17 17.50
N PRO A 324 -27.67 -24.35 16.62
CA PRO A 324 -28.38 -24.83 15.44
C PRO A 324 -27.50 -25.72 14.56
N ALA A 325 -28.12 -26.70 13.88
CA ALA A 325 -27.47 -27.44 12.81
C ALA A 325 -27.07 -26.51 11.65
N ALA A 326 -26.12 -26.92 10.83
CA ALA A 326 -25.77 -26.16 9.63
C ALA A 326 -26.91 -26.26 8.60
N VAL A 327 -27.34 -25.12 8.05
CA VAL A 327 -28.44 -25.01 7.09
C VAL A 327 -27.88 -25.04 5.67
N LYS A 328 -28.47 -25.85 4.79
CA LYS A 328 -28.13 -25.80 3.36
C LYS A 328 -28.81 -24.57 2.73
N LEU A 329 -28.00 -23.64 2.25
CA LEU A 329 -28.44 -22.47 1.49
C LEU A 329 -27.70 -22.51 0.16
N LEU A 330 -28.41 -22.78 -0.92
CA LEU A 330 -27.82 -22.93 -2.25
C LEU A 330 -27.46 -21.53 -2.79
N PRO A 331 -26.30 -21.35 -3.45
CA PRO A 331 -25.87 -20.04 -3.93
C PRO A 331 -26.79 -19.53 -5.05
N PRO A 332 -26.99 -18.20 -5.15
CA PRO A 332 -27.81 -17.60 -6.18
C PRO A 332 -27.06 -17.58 -7.52
N VAL A 333 -27.76 -17.91 -8.59
CA VAL A 333 -27.29 -17.94 -9.99
C VAL A 333 -28.26 -17.11 -10.83
N ASN A 334 -27.80 -16.52 -11.94
CA ASN A 334 -28.64 -15.64 -12.78
C ASN A 334 -29.62 -16.42 -13.68
N VAL A 335 -30.39 -17.32 -13.09
CA VAL A 335 -31.33 -18.22 -13.77
C VAL A 335 -32.39 -17.41 -14.54
N ASP A 336 -32.96 -16.39 -13.92
CA ASP A 336 -34.08 -15.63 -14.50
C ASP A 336 -33.67 -14.82 -15.74
N SER A 337 -32.48 -14.20 -15.76
CA SER A 337 -31.98 -13.50 -16.94
C SER A 337 -31.64 -14.48 -18.08
N ILE A 338 -31.02 -15.62 -17.77
CA ILE A 338 -30.73 -16.68 -18.75
C ILE A 338 -32.04 -17.25 -19.32
N GLU A 339 -33.04 -17.49 -18.46
CA GLU A 339 -34.36 -17.98 -18.85
C GLU A 339 -35.09 -17.00 -19.79
N LYS A 340 -34.98 -15.70 -19.52
CA LYS A 340 -35.60 -14.64 -20.32
C LYS A 340 -34.94 -14.45 -21.69
N ASN A 341 -33.62 -14.60 -21.76
CA ASN A 341 -32.86 -14.36 -23.00
C ASN A 341 -32.78 -15.60 -23.90
N ILE A 342 -32.65 -16.79 -23.30
CA ILE A 342 -32.50 -18.07 -24.01
C ILE A 342 -33.80 -18.86 -23.88
N HIS A 343 -34.58 -18.95 -24.95
CA HIS A 343 -35.84 -19.69 -24.97
C HIS A 343 -35.61 -21.20 -25.20
N VAL A 344 -36.46 -22.05 -24.60
CA VAL A 344 -36.42 -23.52 -24.75
C VAL A 344 -37.75 -24.01 -25.34
N THR A 345 -37.86 -23.84 -26.65
CA THR A 345 -39.03 -24.18 -27.48
C THR A 345 -38.66 -25.13 -28.64
N PRO A 346 -39.63 -25.76 -29.34
CA PRO A 346 -39.35 -26.58 -30.52
C PRO A 346 -38.61 -25.85 -31.65
N GLU A 347 -38.73 -24.53 -31.72
CA GLU A 347 -38.05 -23.67 -32.69
C GLU A 347 -36.57 -23.52 -32.29
N SER A 348 -36.29 -23.17 -31.04
CA SER A 348 -34.91 -23.04 -30.52
C SER A 348 -34.08 -24.33 -30.64
N GLU A 349 -34.71 -25.51 -30.62
CA GLU A 349 -34.00 -26.79 -30.79
C GLU A 349 -33.41 -26.94 -32.21
N LYS A 350 -33.93 -26.22 -33.21
CA LYS A 350 -33.39 -26.19 -34.58
C LYS A 350 -32.13 -25.32 -34.71
N GLU A 351 -31.96 -24.36 -33.80
CA GLU A 351 -30.82 -23.44 -33.78
C GLU A 351 -29.61 -24.04 -33.03
N ARG A 352 -29.84 -25.09 -32.22
CA ARG A 352 -28.78 -25.74 -31.44
C ARG A 352 -27.87 -26.59 -32.32
N GLN A 353 -26.58 -26.36 -32.13
CA GLN A 353 -25.48 -27.08 -32.76
C GLN A 353 -25.08 -28.29 -31.92
N LYS A 354 -24.30 -29.21 -32.50
CA LYS A 354 -23.65 -30.32 -31.78
C LYS A 354 -22.40 -29.86 -31.01
N ALA A 355 -22.48 -28.69 -30.39
CA ALA A 355 -21.42 -28.15 -29.56
C ALA A 355 -21.56 -28.64 -28.11
N LEU A 356 -20.45 -29.12 -27.56
CA LEU A 356 -20.23 -29.44 -26.16
C LEU A 356 -19.51 -28.24 -25.55
N LEU A 357 -20.17 -27.50 -24.66
CA LEU A 357 -19.61 -26.32 -24.01
C LEU A 357 -19.01 -26.70 -22.65
N TYR A 358 -17.76 -26.33 -22.41
CA TYR A 358 -17.15 -26.39 -21.08
C TYR A 358 -16.66 -25.00 -20.66
N VAL A 359 -17.32 -24.44 -19.65
CA VAL A 359 -17.01 -23.15 -19.02
C VAL A 359 -16.20 -23.37 -17.74
N GLY A 360 -15.04 -22.74 -17.66
CA GLY A 360 -14.20 -22.74 -16.47
C GLY A 360 -12.84 -22.09 -16.70
N GLN A 361 -12.32 -21.40 -15.68
CA GLN A 361 -10.96 -20.84 -15.71
C GLN A 361 -9.92 -21.94 -15.99
N PHE A 362 -8.87 -21.65 -16.74
CA PHE A 362 -7.91 -22.64 -17.26
C PHE A 362 -6.94 -23.21 -16.21
N ARG A 363 -7.49 -23.83 -15.16
CA ARG A 363 -6.82 -24.30 -13.94
C ARG A 363 -6.62 -25.83 -13.90
N PRO A 364 -5.73 -26.37 -13.05
CA PRO A 364 -5.51 -27.82 -12.99
C PRO A 364 -6.70 -28.59 -12.37
N GLU A 365 -7.38 -28.04 -11.36
CA GLU A 365 -8.53 -28.67 -10.71
C GLU A 365 -9.74 -28.88 -11.65
N LYS A 366 -9.86 -28.05 -12.70
CA LYS A 366 -10.89 -28.18 -13.74
C LYS A 366 -10.65 -29.34 -14.72
N ASN A 367 -9.53 -30.05 -14.61
CA ASN A 367 -9.31 -31.34 -15.27
C ASN A 367 -9.59 -31.35 -16.80
N HIS A 368 -9.27 -30.26 -17.49
CA HIS A 368 -9.47 -30.11 -18.94
C HIS A 368 -8.85 -31.25 -19.77
N LYS A 369 -7.77 -31.88 -19.29
CA LYS A 369 -7.13 -33.03 -19.94
C LYS A 369 -8.07 -34.24 -20.02
N LEU A 370 -8.85 -34.54 -18.97
CA LEU A 370 -9.87 -35.60 -18.99
C LEU A 370 -10.93 -35.35 -20.06
N ILE A 371 -11.41 -34.11 -20.19
CA ILE A 371 -12.46 -33.75 -21.16
C ILE A 371 -11.94 -33.80 -22.60
N LEU A 372 -10.69 -33.39 -22.86
CA LEU A 372 -10.06 -33.57 -24.17
C LEU A 372 -9.92 -35.06 -24.53
N SER A 373 -9.43 -35.90 -23.62
CA SER A 373 -9.34 -37.35 -23.84
C SER A 373 -10.72 -37.99 -24.07
N ALA A 374 -11.72 -37.63 -23.28
CA ALA A 374 -13.10 -38.10 -23.45
C ALA A 374 -13.71 -37.66 -24.79
N PHE A 375 -13.43 -36.44 -25.25
CA PHE A 375 -13.90 -35.96 -26.55
C PHE A 375 -13.20 -36.67 -27.71
N ALA A 376 -11.90 -36.96 -27.60
CA ALA A 376 -11.19 -37.79 -28.58
C ALA A 376 -11.74 -39.22 -28.65
N GLU A 377 -12.00 -39.84 -27.49
CA GLU A 377 -12.62 -41.15 -27.39
C GLU A 377 -14.02 -41.16 -28.02
N PHE A 378 -14.85 -40.15 -27.72
CA PHE A 378 -16.15 -39.93 -28.36
C PHE A 378 -16.03 -39.79 -29.89
N MET A 379 -15.15 -38.91 -30.40
CA MET A 379 -14.97 -38.71 -31.84
C MET A 379 -14.48 -39.97 -32.57
N SER A 380 -13.76 -40.87 -31.87
CA SER A 380 -13.28 -42.14 -32.44
C SER A 380 -14.41 -43.13 -32.80
N THR A 381 -15.59 -43.01 -32.18
CA THR A 381 -16.73 -43.93 -32.40
C THR A 381 -17.37 -43.81 -33.79
N LYS A 382 -17.21 -42.66 -34.45
CA LYS A 382 -17.72 -42.35 -35.81
C LYS A 382 -19.24 -42.54 -35.98
N THR A 383 -20.01 -42.43 -34.90
CA THR A 383 -21.48 -42.48 -34.90
C THR A 383 -22.12 -41.28 -35.61
N PRO A 384 -23.43 -41.33 -35.92
CA PRO A 384 -24.17 -40.14 -36.36
C PRO A 384 -24.11 -38.96 -35.38
N ALA A 385 -23.83 -39.18 -34.09
CA ALA A 385 -23.63 -38.11 -33.11
C ALA A 385 -22.34 -37.33 -33.38
N THR A 386 -21.20 -38.01 -33.58
CA THR A 386 -19.88 -37.38 -33.80
C THR A 386 -19.80 -36.49 -35.05
N LYS A 387 -20.56 -36.79 -36.11
CA LYS A 387 -20.52 -36.02 -37.37
C LYS A 387 -20.90 -34.55 -37.15
N GLY A 388 -19.91 -33.66 -37.21
CA GLY A 388 -20.06 -32.21 -37.00
C GLY A 388 -20.13 -31.79 -35.54
N ALA A 389 -19.72 -32.63 -34.59
CA ALA A 389 -19.60 -32.27 -33.18
C ALA A 389 -18.35 -31.40 -32.92
N LYS A 390 -18.45 -30.48 -31.96
CA LYS A 390 -17.35 -29.61 -31.51
C LYS A 390 -17.27 -29.55 -29.99
N LEU A 391 -16.06 -29.40 -29.45
CA LEU A 391 -15.82 -29.06 -28.05
C LEU A 391 -15.40 -27.59 -27.95
N ILE A 392 -16.16 -26.80 -27.20
CA ILE A 392 -15.93 -25.36 -27.01
C ILE A 392 -15.47 -25.15 -25.56
N LEU A 393 -14.22 -24.74 -25.38
CA LEU A 393 -13.59 -24.47 -24.08
C LEU A 393 -13.58 -22.96 -23.84
N VAL A 394 -14.34 -22.49 -22.85
CA VAL A 394 -14.51 -21.06 -22.53
C VAL A 394 -14.00 -20.79 -21.12
N GLY A 395 -13.06 -19.87 -20.94
CA GLY A 395 -12.47 -19.63 -19.62
C GLY A 395 -11.54 -18.42 -19.56
N SER A 396 -11.29 -17.93 -18.35
CA SER A 396 -10.34 -16.83 -18.14
C SER A 396 -8.91 -17.30 -17.90
N VAL A 397 -7.95 -16.44 -18.21
CA VAL A 397 -6.51 -16.62 -18.02
C VAL A 397 -5.97 -15.48 -17.15
N ARG A 398 -5.32 -15.81 -16.03
CA ARG A 398 -4.98 -14.82 -14.97
C ARG A 398 -3.48 -14.56 -14.83
N ASP A 399 -2.66 -15.51 -15.26
CA ASP A 399 -1.22 -15.51 -15.07
C ASP A 399 -0.52 -16.36 -16.16
N ASP A 400 0.81 -16.34 -16.18
CA ASP A 400 1.62 -17.10 -17.14
C ASP A 400 1.45 -18.62 -16.99
N ALA A 401 1.05 -19.12 -15.82
CA ALA A 401 0.86 -20.55 -15.58
C ALA A 401 -0.48 -21.05 -16.15
N ASP A 402 -1.55 -20.26 -16.05
CA ASP A 402 -2.81 -20.49 -16.74
C ASP A 402 -2.61 -20.33 -18.27
N SER A 403 -1.85 -19.33 -18.73
CA SER A 403 -1.48 -19.16 -20.15
C SER A 403 -0.75 -20.38 -20.71
N LYS A 404 0.28 -20.85 -20.00
CA LYS A 404 1.03 -22.07 -20.35
C LYS A 404 0.12 -23.30 -20.38
N ARG A 405 -0.86 -23.41 -19.48
CA ARG A 405 -1.82 -24.52 -19.50
C ARG A 405 -2.70 -24.50 -20.74
N VAL A 406 -3.16 -23.35 -21.21
CA VAL A 406 -3.89 -23.25 -22.49
C VAL A 406 -3.03 -23.77 -23.64
N TYR A 407 -1.74 -23.42 -23.68
CA TYR A 407 -0.80 -23.94 -24.68
C TYR A 407 -0.63 -25.47 -24.60
N GLU A 408 -0.42 -26.03 -23.40
CA GLU A 408 -0.37 -27.50 -23.20
C GLU A 408 -1.66 -28.20 -23.65
N LEU A 409 -2.83 -27.60 -23.41
CA LEU A 409 -4.13 -28.17 -23.82
C LEU A 409 -4.33 -28.11 -25.35
N ARG A 410 -3.84 -27.05 -26.02
CA ARG A 410 -3.83 -26.97 -27.49
C ARG A 410 -2.89 -28.01 -28.11
N LEU A 411 -1.73 -28.27 -27.51
CA LEU A 411 -0.84 -29.37 -27.91
C LEU A 411 -1.52 -30.74 -27.74
N LEU A 412 -2.13 -30.99 -26.57
CA LEU A 412 -2.85 -32.25 -26.31
C LEU A 412 -4.01 -32.48 -27.30
N ALA A 413 -4.76 -31.43 -27.67
CA ALA A 413 -5.81 -31.53 -28.69
C ALA A 413 -5.25 -31.88 -30.09
N ASN A 414 -4.02 -31.48 -30.39
CA ASN A 414 -3.32 -31.83 -31.63
C ASN A 414 -2.76 -33.28 -31.59
N GLU A 415 -2.16 -33.70 -30.47
CA GLU A 415 -1.72 -35.08 -30.23
C GLU A 415 -2.87 -36.09 -30.33
N LEU A 416 -4.03 -35.73 -29.77
CA LEU A 416 -5.27 -36.52 -29.83
C LEU A 416 -6.00 -36.43 -31.19
N GLN A 417 -5.44 -35.74 -32.19
CA GLN A 417 -5.99 -35.57 -33.55
C GLN A 417 -7.39 -34.94 -33.62
N ILE A 418 -7.78 -34.17 -32.60
CA ILE A 418 -9.10 -33.48 -32.50
C ILE A 418 -9.03 -31.96 -32.68
N LYS A 419 -7.84 -31.39 -32.92
CA LYS A 419 -7.59 -29.93 -33.05
C LYS A 419 -8.65 -29.18 -33.87
N GLU A 420 -9.04 -29.69 -35.04
CA GLU A 420 -10.01 -29.04 -35.95
C GLU A 420 -11.47 -29.12 -35.45
N SER A 421 -11.72 -29.78 -34.31
CA SER A 421 -13.02 -29.92 -33.63
C SER A 421 -13.01 -29.39 -32.19
N VAL A 422 -11.92 -28.73 -31.76
CA VAL A 422 -11.79 -28.10 -30.44
C VAL A 422 -11.52 -26.61 -30.58
N GLU A 423 -12.35 -25.78 -29.96
CA GLU A 423 -12.18 -24.33 -29.93
C GLU A 423 -11.85 -23.85 -28.50
N PHE A 424 -10.97 -22.85 -28.40
CA PHE A 424 -10.55 -22.24 -27.14
C PHE A 424 -10.84 -20.74 -27.18
N HIS A 425 -11.78 -20.31 -26.35
CA HIS A 425 -12.24 -18.93 -26.23
C HIS A 425 -11.80 -18.39 -24.86
N LEU A 426 -10.86 -17.45 -24.87
CA LEU A 426 -10.22 -16.92 -23.67
C LEU A 426 -10.88 -15.58 -23.30
N ASP A 427 -11.17 -15.40 -22.01
CA ASP A 427 -11.55 -14.10 -21.42
C ASP A 427 -12.74 -13.40 -22.10
N VAL A 428 -13.68 -14.17 -22.65
CA VAL A 428 -14.89 -13.63 -23.32
C VAL A 428 -15.87 -13.01 -22.31
N PRO A 429 -16.57 -11.91 -22.68
CA PRO A 429 -17.56 -11.29 -21.82
C PRO A 429 -18.81 -12.18 -21.65
N PHE A 430 -19.59 -11.96 -20.59
CA PHE A 430 -20.82 -12.72 -20.35
C PHE A 430 -21.93 -12.40 -21.38
N LYS A 431 -22.21 -11.10 -21.58
CA LYS A 431 -23.15 -10.54 -22.56
C LYS A 431 -22.40 -9.88 -23.72
N GLY A 432 -23.08 -9.71 -24.86
CA GLY A 432 -22.56 -9.06 -26.07
C GLY A 432 -22.14 -10.05 -27.17
N PRO A 433 -21.89 -9.57 -28.41
CA PRO A 433 -21.61 -10.45 -29.55
C PRO A 433 -20.35 -11.31 -29.34
N GLY A 434 -20.49 -12.63 -29.44
CA GLY A 434 -19.41 -13.59 -29.18
C GLY A 434 -19.15 -13.87 -27.70
N GLY A 435 -19.99 -13.35 -26.80
CA GLY A 435 -19.93 -13.62 -25.36
C GLY A 435 -20.44 -15.00 -24.97
N LEU A 436 -20.33 -15.34 -23.68
CA LEU A 436 -20.74 -16.64 -23.16
C LEU A 436 -22.23 -16.94 -23.40
N GLU A 437 -23.11 -15.94 -23.37
CA GLU A 437 -24.55 -16.13 -23.62
C GLU A 437 -24.82 -16.70 -25.02
N ASP A 438 -24.04 -16.31 -26.04
CA ASP A 438 -24.20 -16.83 -27.41
C ASP A 438 -23.85 -18.33 -27.48
N TRP A 439 -22.78 -18.74 -26.79
CA TRP A 439 -22.40 -20.15 -26.67
C TRP A 439 -23.44 -20.97 -25.89
N LEU A 440 -23.97 -20.43 -24.78
CA LEU A 440 -25.08 -21.04 -24.04
C LEU A 440 -26.36 -21.17 -24.90
N ARG A 441 -26.59 -20.25 -25.84
CA ARG A 441 -27.74 -20.31 -26.76
C ARG A 441 -27.59 -21.44 -27.79
N VAL A 442 -26.42 -21.54 -28.44
CA VAL A 442 -26.21 -22.49 -29.55
C VAL A 442 -25.76 -23.89 -29.13
N SER A 443 -25.17 -24.08 -27.96
CA SER A 443 -24.66 -25.40 -27.55
C SER A 443 -25.75 -26.39 -27.16
N SER A 444 -25.50 -27.68 -27.41
CA SER A 444 -26.43 -28.76 -27.03
C SER A 444 -26.13 -29.33 -25.65
N ILE A 445 -24.85 -29.43 -25.30
CA ILE A 445 -24.36 -30.12 -24.10
C ILE A 445 -23.52 -29.16 -23.25
N GLY A 446 -23.72 -29.21 -21.94
CA GLY A 446 -22.86 -28.56 -20.95
C GLY A 446 -22.00 -29.59 -20.25
N VAL A 447 -20.68 -29.43 -20.30
CA VAL A 447 -19.70 -30.40 -19.78
C VAL A 447 -19.07 -29.89 -18.49
N ASN A 448 -18.77 -30.79 -17.56
CA ASN A 448 -17.97 -30.48 -16.38
C ASN A 448 -17.13 -31.67 -15.91
N GLY A 449 -15.81 -31.57 -15.99
CA GLY A 449 -14.85 -32.61 -15.58
C GLY A 449 -14.26 -32.45 -14.17
N MET A 450 -14.67 -31.45 -13.38
CA MET A 450 -14.04 -31.16 -12.09
C MET A 450 -14.42 -32.18 -11.01
N TRP A 451 -13.43 -32.95 -10.55
CA TRP A 451 -13.61 -33.90 -9.45
C TRP A 451 -13.85 -33.16 -8.12
N ASN A 452 -14.90 -33.57 -7.40
CA ASN A 452 -15.31 -33.00 -6.11
C ASN A 452 -15.56 -31.48 -6.17
N GLU A 453 -16.08 -30.96 -7.28
CA GLU A 453 -16.54 -29.56 -7.32
C GLU A 453 -17.62 -29.31 -6.27
N HIS A 454 -17.42 -28.31 -5.41
CA HIS A 454 -18.24 -28.12 -4.22
C HIS A 454 -19.67 -27.66 -4.55
N PHE A 455 -19.84 -27.03 -5.71
CA PHE A 455 -21.14 -26.61 -6.24
C PHE A 455 -21.19 -26.71 -7.77
N GLY A 456 -20.52 -25.80 -8.49
CA GLY A 456 -20.49 -25.75 -9.97
C GLY A 456 -21.56 -24.84 -10.60
N ILE A 457 -21.39 -23.51 -10.44
CA ILE A 457 -22.35 -22.49 -10.94
C ILE A 457 -22.63 -22.65 -12.45
N GLY A 458 -21.60 -22.87 -13.26
CA GLY A 458 -21.76 -23.10 -14.70
C GLY A 458 -22.70 -24.26 -15.04
N VAL A 459 -22.81 -25.29 -14.19
CA VAL A 459 -23.76 -26.40 -14.39
C VAL A 459 -25.21 -25.94 -14.20
N VAL A 460 -25.48 -25.01 -13.29
CA VAL A 460 -26.80 -24.38 -13.14
C VAL A 460 -27.11 -23.51 -14.36
N GLU A 461 -26.14 -22.74 -14.84
CA GLU A 461 -26.28 -21.89 -16.03
C GLU A 461 -26.56 -22.75 -17.28
N TYR A 462 -25.91 -23.91 -17.42
CA TYR A 462 -26.25 -24.91 -18.44
C TYR A 462 -27.71 -25.36 -18.31
N GLN A 463 -28.18 -25.75 -17.12
CA GLN A 463 -29.57 -26.17 -16.93
C GLN A 463 -30.56 -25.05 -17.28
N ALA A 464 -30.31 -23.80 -16.87
CA ALA A 464 -31.15 -22.64 -17.17
C ALA A 464 -31.20 -22.32 -18.68
N ALA A 465 -30.03 -22.34 -19.35
CA ALA A 465 -29.89 -22.17 -20.79
C ALA A 465 -30.43 -23.37 -21.59
N GLY A 466 -30.82 -24.46 -20.92
CA GLY A 466 -31.36 -25.67 -21.55
C GLY A 466 -30.30 -26.57 -22.19
N LEU A 467 -29.05 -26.56 -21.74
CA LEU A 467 -28.02 -27.53 -22.13
C LEU A 467 -28.25 -28.86 -21.40
N ILE A 468 -28.06 -29.97 -22.10
CA ILE A 468 -28.03 -31.29 -21.46
C ILE A 468 -26.69 -31.46 -20.76
N CYS A 469 -26.71 -31.61 -19.44
CA CYS A 469 -25.49 -31.64 -18.64
C CYS A 469 -24.83 -33.03 -18.66
N VAL A 470 -23.52 -33.10 -18.88
CA VAL A 470 -22.69 -34.30 -18.68
C VAL A 470 -21.56 -33.92 -17.72
N VAL A 471 -21.69 -34.35 -16.46
CA VAL A 471 -20.89 -33.81 -15.34
C VAL A 471 -20.18 -34.88 -14.54
N HIS A 472 -19.15 -34.49 -13.80
CA HIS A 472 -18.43 -35.38 -12.93
C HIS A 472 -19.35 -36.01 -11.86
N ASN A 473 -19.20 -37.32 -11.63
CA ASN A 473 -19.99 -38.14 -10.72
C ASN A 473 -19.64 -37.92 -9.22
N SER A 474 -19.39 -36.67 -8.80
CA SER A 474 -19.15 -36.32 -7.39
C SER A 474 -19.48 -34.85 -7.09
N GLY A 475 -19.40 -34.46 -5.80
CA GLY A 475 -19.61 -33.09 -5.35
C GLY A 475 -21.03 -32.54 -5.57
N GLY A 476 -21.12 -31.21 -5.64
CA GLY A 476 -22.37 -30.46 -5.89
C GLY A 476 -23.03 -30.74 -7.25
N PRO A 477 -22.29 -30.91 -8.37
CA PRO A 477 -22.90 -31.22 -9.67
C PRO A 477 -23.77 -32.48 -9.62
N LYS A 478 -23.33 -33.51 -8.88
CA LYS A 478 -24.09 -34.75 -8.65
C LYS A 478 -25.19 -34.61 -7.61
N LEU A 479 -24.87 -34.03 -6.45
CA LEU A 479 -25.73 -34.12 -5.26
C LEU A 479 -26.84 -33.05 -5.23
N ASP A 480 -26.64 -31.91 -5.90
CA ASP A 480 -27.55 -30.77 -5.81
C ASP A 480 -28.09 -30.30 -7.16
N ILE A 481 -27.33 -30.43 -8.26
CA ILE A 481 -27.67 -29.82 -9.56
C ILE A 481 -28.25 -30.83 -10.57
N VAL A 482 -27.49 -31.83 -10.99
CA VAL A 482 -27.90 -32.84 -11.99
C VAL A 482 -28.62 -33.99 -11.30
N THR A 483 -29.73 -33.66 -10.64
CA THR A 483 -30.57 -34.59 -9.88
C THR A 483 -31.81 -35.01 -10.68
N GLU A 484 -32.52 -36.03 -10.21
CA GLU A 484 -33.80 -36.41 -10.80
C GLU A 484 -34.91 -35.43 -10.41
N ILE A 485 -35.78 -35.12 -11.36
CA ILE A 485 -37.04 -34.39 -11.16
C ILE A 485 -38.16 -35.32 -11.65
N ASP A 486 -39.18 -35.54 -10.82
CA ASP A 486 -40.29 -36.47 -11.06
C ASP A 486 -39.82 -37.90 -11.44
N GLY A 487 -38.73 -38.37 -10.81
CA GLY A 487 -38.12 -39.68 -11.09
C GLY A 487 -37.50 -39.81 -12.48
N LYS A 488 -37.16 -38.69 -13.13
CA LYS A 488 -36.52 -38.65 -14.45
C LYS A 488 -35.23 -37.83 -14.42
N PRO A 489 -34.18 -38.25 -15.15
CA PRO A 489 -32.90 -37.55 -15.15
C PRO A 489 -32.98 -36.17 -15.81
N THR A 490 -32.13 -35.26 -15.34
CA THR A 490 -31.88 -33.91 -15.91
C THR A 490 -30.55 -33.81 -16.68
N GLY A 491 -29.74 -34.86 -16.65
CA GLY A 491 -28.43 -34.97 -17.32
C GLY A 491 -27.77 -36.31 -17.00
N PHE A 492 -26.46 -36.41 -17.25
CA PHE A 492 -25.65 -37.61 -17.11
C PHE A 492 -24.46 -37.40 -16.18
N HIS A 493 -24.03 -38.48 -15.52
CA HIS A 493 -22.88 -38.51 -14.61
C HIS A 493 -21.76 -39.38 -15.20
N ALA A 494 -20.52 -38.92 -15.07
CA ALA A 494 -19.33 -39.63 -15.54
C ALA A 494 -18.11 -39.44 -14.62
N THR A 495 -17.18 -40.38 -14.65
CA THR A 495 -15.98 -40.41 -13.80
C THR A 495 -14.71 -40.62 -14.63
N THR A 496 -14.81 -41.45 -15.67
CA THR A 496 -13.71 -41.84 -16.58
C THR A 496 -13.89 -41.22 -17.97
N SER A 497 -12.84 -41.21 -18.81
CA SER A 497 -12.95 -40.68 -20.18
C SER A 497 -14.03 -41.40 -20.98
N THR A 498 -14.10 -42.72 -20.85
CA THR A 498 -15.10 -43.60 -21.47
C THR A 498 -16.52 -43.29 -20.99
N GLU A 499 -16.72 -43.04 -19.69
CA GLU A 499 -18.03 -42.63 -19.16
C GLU A 499 -18.46 -41.26 -19.71
N PHE A 500 -17.53 -40.29 -19.82
CA PHE A 500 -17.81 -38.98 -20.42
C PHE A 500 -18.14 -39.12 -21.91
N ALA A 501 -17.36 -39.91 -22.66
CA ALA A 501 -17.60 -40.19 -24.08
C ALA A 501 -18.98 -40.82 -24.33
N ASN A 502 -19.35 -41.80 -23.51
CA ASN A 502 -20.68 -42.41 -23.53
C ASN A 502 -21.78 -41.41 -23.16
N GLY A 503 -21.54 -40.53 -22.19
CA GLY A 503 -22.46 -39.45 -21.83
C GLY A 503 -22.69 -38.45 -22.97
N PHE A 504 -21.64 -38.10 -23.73
CA PHE A 504 -21.73 -37.24 -24.90
C PHE A 504 -22.57 -37.89 -26.02
N GLU A 505 -22.32 -39.17 -26.31
CA GLU A 505 -23.12 -39.94 -27.28
C GLU A 505 -24.59 -40.00 -26.85
N GLN A 506 -24.88 -40.38 -25.60
CA GLN A 506 -26.25 -40.48 -25.08
C GLN A 506 -26.99 -39.14 -25.11
N ALA A 507 -26.33 -38.03 -24.74
CA ALA A 507 -26.94 -36.70 -24.77
C ALA A 507 -27.19 -36.19 -26.20
N LEU A 508 -26.33 -36.49 -27.18
CA LEU A 508 -26.54 -36.12 -28.58
C LEU A 508 -27.54 -37.05 -29.30
N ALA A 509 -27.63 -38.32 -28.92
CA ALA A 509 -28.52 -39.31 -29.52
C ALA A 509 -29.92 -39.38 -28.87
N LEU A 510 -30.15 -38.68 -27.75
CA LEU A 510 -31.42 -38.69 -27.02
C LEU A 510 -32.62 -38.33 -27.93
N PRO A 511 -33.67 -39.17 -28.03
CA PRO A 511 -34.81 -38.91 -28.91
C PRO A 511 -35.65 -37.69 -28.52
N ASP A 512 -35.86 -37.46 -27.21
CA ASP A 512 -36.61 -36.32 -26.68
C ASP A 512 -35.69 -35.46 -25.78
N LYS A 513 -34.89 -34.63 -26.44
CA LYS A 513 -34.04 -33.63 -25.78
C LYS A 513 -34.87 -32.57 -25.09
N LEU A 514 -35.91 -32.06 -25.74
CA LEU A 514 -36.70 -30.92 -25.27
C LEU A 514 -37.32 -31.20 -23.90
N ALA A 515 -37.85 -32.40 -23.65
CA ALA A 515 -38.36 -32.75 -22.32
C ALA A 515 -37.27 -32.82 -21.25
N MET A 516 -36.06 -33.30 -21.56
CA MET A 516 -34.93 -33.27 -20.62
C MET A 516 -34.49 -31.84 -20.32
N ARG A 517 -34.31 -31.01 -21.35
CA ARG A 517 -33.95 -29.58 -21.22
C ARG A 517 -34.96 -28.83 -20.33
N LYS A 518 -36.27 -29.05 -20.54
CA LYS A 518 -37.33 -28.43 -19.72
C LYS A 518 -37.31 -28.89 -18.26
N ARG A 519 -37.05 -30.18 -17.97
CA ARG A 519 -36.88 -30.66 -16.57
C ARG A 519 -35.63 -30.09 -15.91
N ALA A 520 -34.50 -30.06 -16.63
CA ALA A 520 -33.25 -29.47 -16.13
C ALA A 520 -33.45 -27.99 -15.78
N ARG A 521 -34.08 -27.22 -16.66
CA ARG A 521 -34.43 -25.82 -16.41
C ARG A 521 -35.37 -25.62 -15.22
N GLN A 522 -36.37 -26.50 -15.04
CA GLN A 522 -37.21 -26.47 -13.84
C GLN A 522 -36.41 -26.80 -12.56
N SER A 523 -35.39 -27.68 -12.63
CA SER A 523 -34.44 -27.90 -11.53
C SER A 523 -33.61 -26.65 -11.21
N ALA A 524 -33.20 -25.89 -12.24
CA ALA A 524 -32.37 -24.69 -12.08
C ALA A 524 -33.03 -23.59 -11.24
N LYS A 525 -34.37 -23.51 -11.21
CA LYS A 525 -35.12 -22.51 -10.43
C LYS A 525 -34.90 -22.56 -8.92
N ARG A 526 -34.34 -23.66 -8.39
CA ARG A 526 -33.92 -23.77 -6.98
C ARG A 526 -32.69 -22.92 -6.63
N PHE A 527 -32.08 -22.28 -7.62
CA PHE A 527 -30.87 -21.47 -7.51
C PHE A 527 -31.11 -20.02 -7.91
N THR A 528 -32.37 -19.56 -8.01
CA THR A 528 -32.67 -18.13 -8.25
C THR A 528 -32.24 -17.29 -7.05
N GLU A 529 -32.12 -15.98 -7.28
CA GLU A 529 -31.88 -15.03 -6.19
C GLU A 529 -33.06 -15.00 -5.20
N GLU A 530 -34.29 -15.20 -5.67
CA GLU A 530 -35.49 -15.28 -4.83
C GLU A 530 -35.42 -16.43 -3.81
N GLU A 531 -35.02 -17.63 -4.23
CA GLU A 531 -34.86 -18.78 -3.33
C GLU A 531 -33.69 -18.59 -2.36
N PHE A 532 -32.60 -17.93 -2.79
CA PHE A 532 -31.51 -17.54 -1.89
C PHE A 532 -31.99 -16.54 -0.83
N VAL A 533 -32.74 -15.50 -1.21
CA VAL A 533 -33.30 -14.51 -0.26
C VAL A 533 -34.20 -15.19 0.77
N LYS A 534 -35.11 -16.08 0.34
CA LYS A 534 -36.00 -16.85 1.24
C LYS A 534 -35.22 -17.67 2.27
N GLY A 535 -34.04 -18.18 1.92
CA GLY A 535 -33.17 -18.91 2.85
C GLY A 535 -32.21 -18.01 3.66
N TRP A 536 -31.78 -16.87 3.13
CA TRP A 536 -30.86 -15.94 3.79
C TRP A 536 -31.54 -15.16 4.92
N ILE A 537 -32.73 -14.60 4.67
CA ILE A 537 -33.41 -13.72 5.63
C ILE A 537 -33.66 -14.38 7.00
N PRO A 538 -34.21 -15.60 7.12
CA PRO A 538 -34.44 -16.22 8.43
C PRO A 538 -33.15 -16.44 9.25
N ASN A 539 -32.03 -16.67 8.56
CA ASN A 539 -30.71 -16.82 9.19
C ASN A 539 -30.18 -15.47 9.71
N MET A 540 -30.43 -14.37 8.99
CA MET A 540 -30.10 -13.02 9.46
C MET A 540 -31.06 -12.54 10.56
N GLU A 541 -32.37 -12.83 10.49
CA GLU A 541 -33.34 -12.52 11.54
C GLU A 541 -32.92 -13.18 12.87
N GLN A 542 -32.37 -14.40 12.82
CA GLN A 542 -31.78 -15.04 14.00
C GLN A 542 -30.55 -14.28 14.55
N LEU A 543 -29.69 -13.74 13.70
CA LEU A 543 -28.53 -12.94 14.14
C LEU A 543 -28.95 -11.59 14.73
N VAL A 544 -29.94 -10.91 14.12
CA VAL A 544 -30.51 -9.66 14.65
C VAL A 544 -31.20 -9.90 16.00
N ALA A 545 -32.00 -10.96 16.13
CA ALA A 545 -32.61 -11.36 17.41
C ALA A 545 -31.54 -11.63 18.50
N LEU A 546 -30.45 -12.34 18.16
CA LEU A 546 -29.32 -12.58 19.07
C LEU A 546 -28.54 -11.30 19.44
N ARG A 547 -28.61 -10.24 18.62
CA ARG A 547 -28.04 -8.92 18.94
C ARG A 547 -28.95 -8.16 19.91
N LEU A 548 -30.26 -8.16 19.65
CA LEU A 548 -31.27 -7.47 20.45
C LEU A 548 -31.42 -8.10 21.85
N GLU A 549 -31.48 -9.43 21.96
CA GLU A 549 -31.64 -10.15 23.25
C GLU A 549 -30.54 -9.79 24.27
N LYS A 550 -29.30 -9.54 23.79
CA LYS A 550 -28.15 -9.22 24.66
C LYS A 550 -28.09 -7.76 25.12
N HIS A 551 -28.88 -6.88 24.50
CA HIS A 551 -28.99 -5.47 24.88
C HIS A 551 -30.25 -5.17 25.71
N ASP A 552 -31.09 -6.17 26.00
CA ASP A 552 -32.24 -6.00 26.89
C ASP A 552 -31.80 -5.61 28.32
N PRO A 553 -32.28 -4.48 28.88
CA PRO A 553 -31.96 -4.07 30.25
C PRO A 553 -32.34 -5.12 31.33
N ILE A 554 -33.33 -5.98 31.06
CA ILE A 554 -33.71 -7.09 31.95
C ILE A 554 -32.61 -8.17 31.96
N TRP A 555 -31.94 -8.43 30.83
CA TRP A 555 -30.82 -9.37 30.74
C TRP A 555 -29.59 -8.86 31.51
N LEU A 556 -29.30 -7.55 31.40
CA LEU A 556 -28.25 -6.87 32.15
C LEU A 556 -28.46 -6.94 33.67
N SER A 557 -29.71 -6.93 34.15
CA SER A 557 -30.03 -7.05 35.58
C SER A 557 -29.63 -8.41 36.17
N LYS A 558 -29.88 -9.52 35.45
CA LYS A 558 -29.63 -10.90 35.91
C LYS A 558 -28.15 -11.28 36.01
N ARG A 559 -27.24 -10.47 35.44
CA ARG A 559 -25.78 -10.71 35.47
C ARG A 559 -24.99 -9.77 36.37
N ARG A 560 -25.59 -8.69 36.87
CA ARG A 560 -24.92 -7.74 37.78
C ARG A 560 -24.72 -8.26 39.21
N THR A 561 -25.35 -9.37 39.58
CA THR A 561 -25.33 -9.99 40.92
C THR A 561 -24.12 -10.89 41.24
N SER A 562 -23.05 -10.92 40.44
CA SER A 562 -21.90 -11.83 40.71
C SER A 562 -20.49 -11.29 40.47
N LEU A 563 -20.31 -10.01 40.12
CA LEU A 563 -18.98 -9.40 39.90
C LEU A 563 -18.91 -7.97 40.45
N LEU A 564 -19.40 -7.77 41.68
CA LEU A 564 -19.46 -6.45 42.34
C LEU A 564 -18.63 -6.42 43.63
N THR A 565 -17.41 -6.96 43.56
CA THR A 565 -16.39 -6.89 44.63
C THR A 565 -14.97 -6.88 44.03
N LEU A 566 -14.60 -5.80 43.34
CA LEU A 566 -13.25 -5.18 43.25
C LEU A 566 -13.32 -4.09 42.16
N GLY A 567 -13.66 -2.85 42.55
CA GLY A 567 -13.92 -1.78 41.58
C GLY A 567 -14.36 -0.47 42.23
N LEU A 568 -13.70 -0.09 43.34
CA LEU A 568 -13.97 1.15 44.07
C LEU A 568 -12.67 1.79 44.57
N ALA A 569 -11.87 2.23 43.61
CA ALA A 569 -10.88 3.30 43.74
C ALA A 569 -10.62 3.84 42.31
N LEU A 570 -10.36 5.14 42.17
CA LEU A 570 -10.04 5.82 40.90
C LEU A 570 -11.20 5.99 39.88
N ILE A 571 -12.39 6.39 40.34
CA ILE A 571 -13.35 7.16 39.51
C ILE A 571 -13.73 8.45 40.24
N SER A 572 -12.86 9.45 40.14
CA SER A 572 -13.13 10.83 40.53
C SER A 572 -12.17 11.76 39.77
N GLY A 573 -12.51 12.03 38.51
CA GLY A 573 -11.62 12.71 37.55
C GLY A 573 -12.35 13.15 36.29
N VAL A 574 -13.37 14.00 36.48
CA VAL A 574 -13.91 15.03 35.56
C VAL A 574 -14.04 14.69 34.06
N ARG A 575 -15.28 14.78 33.54
CA ARG A 575 -15.57 14.96 32.11
C ARG A 575 -14.83 16.19 31.57
N SER A 576 -14.06 16.01 30.50
CA SER A 576 -13.95 17.04 29.45
C SER A 576 -14.66 16.53 28.20
N ALA A 577 -15.20 17.44 27.39
CA ALA A 577 -15.41 17.14 25.98
C ALA A 577 -14.05 16.84 25.34
N ALA A 578 -14.00 15.96 24.35
CA ALA A 578 -12.79 15.80 23.56
C ALA A 578 -12.52 17.14 22.86
N ALA A 579 -11.35 17.72 23.17
CA ALA A 579 -10.76 18.77 22.35
C ALA A 579 -10.49 18.20 20.93
N PRO A 580 -10.22 19.04 19.91
CA PRO A 580 -9.54 18.55 18.71
C PRO A 580 -8.33 17.70 19.10
N GLU A 581 -8.04 16.64 18.33
CA GLU A 581 -6.79 15.89 18.49
C GLU A 581 -5.64 16.90 18.35
N GLU A 582 -4.84 17.05 19.42
CA GLU A 582 -3.70 17.95 19.41
C GLU A 582 -2.57 17.28 18.62
N ASP A 583 -2.07 17.96 17.58
CA ASP A 583 -1.02 17.52 16.65
C ASP A 583 0.33 17.30 17.38
N THR A 584 0.43 16.21 18.15
CA THR A 584 1.46 15.98 19.17
C THR A 584 2.34 14.76 18.88
N HIS A 585 1.99 13.93 17.90
CA HIS A 585 2.70 12.70 17.57
C HIS A 585 3.86 12.94 16.58
N GLY A 586 3.70 13.87 15.63
CA GLY A 586 4.77 14.28 14.73
C GLY A 586 4.33 15.19 13.59
N ALA A 587 5.29 15.60 12.77
CA ALA A 587 5.06 16.46 11.62
C ALA A 587 6.04 16.18 10.46
N VAL A 588 5.57 16.48 9.26
CA VAL A 588 6.27 16.29 7.98
C VAL A 588 6.06 17.54 7.11
N ALA A 589 7.13 18.11 6.58
CA ALA A 589 7.08 19.19 5.60
C ALA A 589 7.93 18.84 4.38
N SER A 590 7.36 19.01 3.18
CA SER A 590 8.04 18.75 1.92
C SER A 590 7.45 19.58 0.78
N GLU A 591 8.13 19.60 -0.36
CA GLU A 591 7.64 20.27 -1.57
C GLU A 591 6.42 19.62 -2.24
N SER A 592 5.91 18.51 -1.71
CA SER A 592 4.69 17.86 -2.20
C SER A 592 3.76 17.49 -1.05
N HIS A 593 2.56 18.08 -1.04
CA HIS A 593 1.50 17.78 -0.08
C HIS A 593 1.19 16.28 -0.02
N LEU A 594 1.02 15.63 -1.18
CA LEU A 594 0.82 14.18 -1.31
C LEU A 594 1.92 13.36 -0.62
N CYS A 595 3.18 13.78 -0.74
CA CYS A 595 4.30 13.07 -0.12
C CYS A 595 4.42 13.36 1.38
N SER A 596 4.00 14.53 1.84
CA SER A 596 3.85 14.84 3.27
C SER A 596 2.69 14.05 3.89
N GLU A 597 1.56 13.89 3.18
CA GLU A 597 0.44 13.04 3.62
C GLU A 597 0.91 11.59 3.79
N ILE A 598 1.67 11.04 2.83
CA ILE A 598 2.29 9.72 2.93
C ILE A 598 3.20 9.60 4.17
N GLY A 599 3.98 10.63 4.49
CA GLY A 599 4.84 10.66 5.69
C GLY A 599 4.02 10.66 6.99
N ILE A 600 2.96 11.46 7.05
CA ILE A 600 2.01 11.50 8.17
C ILE A 600 1.28 10.16 8.32
N ASP A 601 0.91 9.51 7.21
CA ASP A 601 0.27 8.20 7.23
C ASP A 601 1.21 7.12 7.77
N ILE A 602 2.52 7.23 7.51
CA ILE A 602 3.55 6.37 8.09
C ILE A 602 3.70 6.59 9.61
N LEU A 603 3.69 7.85 10.09
CA LEU A 603 3.64 8.16 11.53
C LEU A 603 2.40 7.55 12.18
N LYS A 604 1.20 7.80 11.63
CA LYS A 604 -0.09 7.25 12.09
C LYS A 604 -0.16 5.72 12.10
N ARG A 605 0.67 5.05 11.29
CA ARG A 605 0.82 3.58 11.27
C ARG A 605 1.82 3.05 12.30
N GLY A 606 2.37 3.90 13.17
CA GLY A 606 3.32 3.55 14.22
C GLY A 606 4.79 3.60 13.79
N GLY A 607 5.07 4.20 12.62
CA GLY A 607 6.43 4.58 12.24
C GLY A 607 6.93 5.79 13.02
N ASN A 608 8.17 6.17 12.77
CA ASN A 608 8.78 7.37 13.37
C ASN A 608 9.27 8.35 12.31
N ALA A 609 9.91 9.45 12.72
CA ALA A 609 10.37 10.49 11.79
C ALA A 609 11.34 9.96 10.72
N ALA A 610 12.11 8.90 11.00
CA ALA A 610 12.97 8.24 10.00
C ALA A 610 12.17 7.41 8.98
N ASP A 611 11.19 6.63 9.44
CA ASP A 611 10.28 5.91 8.52
C ASP A 611 9.52 6.90 7.61
N ALA A 612 9.02 7.99 8.19
CA ALA A 612 8.31 9.04 7.47
C ALA A 612 9.21 9.74 6.45
N MET A 613 10.45 10.09 6.83
CA MET A 613 11.45 10.71 5.95
C MET A 613 11.70 9.86 4.71
N VAL A 614 11.91 8.55 4.88
CA VAL A 614 12.17 7.63 3.76
C VAL A 614 10.96 7.52 2.84
N ALA A 615 9.74 7.39 3.36
CA ALA A 615 8.54 7.31 2.53
C ALA A 615 8.29 8.62 1.75
N THR A 616 8.42 9.76 2.41
CA THR A 616 8.24 11.08 1.79
C THR A 616 9.31 11.35 0.73
N THR A 617 10.60 11.12 0.99
CA THR A 617 11.66 11.35 -0.01
C THR A 617 11.55 10.42 -1.22
N LEU A 618 11.20 9.13 -1.02
CA LEU A 618 10.93 8.23 -2.15
C LEU A 618 9.73 8.69 -2.97
N CYS A 619 8.67 9.22 -2.34
CA CYS A 619 7.53 9.81 -3.04
C CYS A 619 7.92 11.08 -3.79
N VAL A 620 8.70 11.99 -3.19
CA VAL A 620 9.17 13.21 -3.85
C VAL A 620 9.97 12.88 -5.10
N GLY A 621 10.84 11.86 -5.05
CA GLY A 621 11.55 11.36 -6.25
C GLY A 621 10.66 10.72 -7.33
N VAL A 622 9.39 10.41 -7.04
CA VAL A 622 8.38 10.00 -8.03
C VAL A 622 7.73 11.23 -8.67
N VAL A 623 7.26 12.18 -7.86
CA VAL A 623 6.38 13.28 -8.28
C VAL A 623 7.11 14.56 -8.67
N SER A 624 8.36 14.72 -8.21
CA SER A 624 9.25 15.86 -8.50
C SER A 624 10.60 15.43 -9.12
N PRO A 625 10.62 14.61 -10.20
CA PRO A 625 11.86 14.14 -10.84
C PRO A 625 12.76 15.25 -11.40
N GLN A 626 12.22 16.47 -11.56
CA GLN A 626 13.00 17.65 -11.91
C GLN A 626 14.02 18.05 -10.83
N HIS A 627 13.78 17.66 -9.57
CA HIS A 627 14.53 18.15 -8.42
C HIS A 627 15.34 17.06 -7.71
N SER A 628 14.78 15.87 -7.54
CA SER A 628 15.43 14.77 -6.81
C SER A 628 14.93 13.39 -7.26
N GLY A 629 15.60 12.35 -6.78
CA GLY A 629 15.21 10.96 -6.98
C GLY A 629 16.36 9.99 -6.74
N ILE A 630 16.11 8.69 -6.90
CA ILE A 630 17.11 7.64 -6.61
C ILE A 630 18.36 7.68 -7.51
N GLY A 631 18.34 8.49 -8.59
CA GLY A 631 19.50 8.77 -9.44
C GLY A 631 20.36 9.96 -8.99
N GLY A 632 20.07 10.56 -7.83
CA GLY A 632 20.79 11.68 -7.22
C GLY A 632 21.41 11.35 -5.86
N GLY A 633 21.66 12.38 -5.06
CA GLY A 633 22.26 12.30 -3.72
C GLY A 633 22.08 13.58 -2.92
N GLY A 634 22.78 13.70 -1.78
CA GLY A 634 22.58 14.85 -0.89
C GLY A 634 23.09 14.66 0.55
N PHE A 635 22.44 15.36 1.49
CA PHE A 635 22.83 15.38 2.91
C PHE A 635 21.62 15.32 3.84
N MET A 636 21.79 14.64 4.98
CA MET A 636 20.86 14.67 6.11
C MET A 636 21.58 15.16 7.36
N LEU A 637 20.94 16.05 8.12
CA LEU A 637 21.24 16.22 9.53
C LEU A 637 20.18 15.47 10.35
N VAL A 638 20.65 14.58 11.22
CA VAL A 638 19.82 13.78 12.12
C VAL A 638 20.13 14.17 13.56
N ARG A 639 19.08 14.45 14.35
CA ARG A 639 19.10 14.50 15.81
C ARG A 639 18.34 13.29 16.33
N GLY A 640 19.02 12.35 16.98
CA GLY A 640 18.41 11.18 17.61
C GLY A 640 17.50 11.55 18.79
N PRO A 641 16.63 10.63 19.26
CA PRO A 641 15.77 10.86 20.43
C PRO A 641 16.55 11.19 21.72
N ASP A 642 17.79 10.70 21.81
CA ASP A 642 18.74 10.93 22.90
C ASP A 642 19.49 12.27 22.79
N GLY A 643 19.28 13.04 21.72
CA GLY A 643 19.98 14.31 21.45
C GLY A 643 21.36 14.15 20.84
N VAL A 644 21.78 12.93 20.48
CA VAL A 644 22.99 12.70 19.67
C VAL A 644 22.72 13.14 18.24
N TYR A 645 23.73 13.72 17.58
CA TYR A 645 23.63 14.16 16.20
C TYR A 645 24.53 13.37 15.27
N GLU A 646 24.05 13.11 14.06
CA GLU A 646 24.82 12.55 12.94
C GLU A 646 24.60 13.42 11.69
N SER A 647 25.67 13.70 10.93
CA SER A 647 25.58 14.22 9.57
C SER A 647 25.77 13.05 8.59
N ILE A 648 24.74 12.71 7.82
CA ILE A 648 24.81 11.65 6.80
C ILE A 648 25.07 12.30 5.44
N ASP A 649 26.30 12.18 4.96
CA ASP A 649 26.72 12.57 3.62
C ASP A 649 26.50 11.38 2.65
N PHE A 650 25.45 11.50 1.86
CA PHE A 650 25.13 10.63 0.72
C PHE A 650 25.26 11.41 -0.59
N ARG A 651 26.18 12.38 -0.64
CA ARG A 651 26.52 13.10 -1.86
C ARG A 651 27.15 12.15 -2.87
N GLU A 652 26.89 12.42 -4.14
CA GLU A 652 27.44 11.66 -5.24
C GLU A 652 28.97 11.76 -5.27
N THR A 653 29.62 10.65 -5.62
CA THR A 653 31.07 10.61 -5.82
C THR A 653 31.40 10.58 -7.30
N ALA A 654 32.47 11.28 -7.71
CA ALA A 654 33.04 11.14 -9.03
C ALA A 654 33.44 9.68 -9.32
N PRO A 655 33.14 9.12 -10.52
CA PRO A 655 33.59 7.78 -10.91
C PRO A 655 35.12 7.61 -10.84
N ALA A 656 35.60 6.38 -10.75
CA ALA A 656 37.04 6.05 -10.68
C ALA A 656 37.86 6.62 -11.86
N ALA A 657 37.23 6.77 -13.03
CA ALA A 657 37.83 7.28 -14.25
C ALA A 657 37.76 8.82 -14.39
N ALA A 658 37.18 9.53 -13.42
CA ALA A 658 37.14 11.00 -13.43
C ALA A 658 38.53 11.60 -13.20
N TRP A 659 38.84 12.72 -13.85
CA TRP A 659 40.14 13.38 -13.72
C TRP A 659 40.02 14.90 -13.88
N GLU A 660 41.01 15.64 -13.37
CA GLU A 660 40.94 17.08 -13.12
C GLU A 660 40.49 17.91 -14.33
N GLY A 661 41.05 17.67 -15.52
CA GLY A 661 40.73 18.39 -16.76
C GLY A 661 39.71 17.71 -17.68
N MET A 662 38.88 16.78 -17.20
CA MET A 662 38.01 15.96 -18.07
C MET A 662 36.94 16.74 -18.87
N TYR A 663 36.71 18.01 -18.55
CA TYR A 663 35.83 18.92 -19.28
C TYR A 663 36.58 20.12 -19.91
N GLU A 664 37.92 20.11 -19.95
CA GLU A 664 38.69 21.12 -20.67
C GLU A 664 38.34 21.09 -22.16
N GLY A 665 37.74 22.17 -22.66
CA GLY A 665 37.20 22.24 -24.03
C GLY A 665 35.89 21.48 -24.26
N ASN A 666 35.27 20.92 -23.20
CA ASN A 666 33.99 20.21 -23.26
C ASN A 666 33.13 20.46 -21.99
N VAL A 667 32.78 21.72 -21.75
CA VAL A 667 31.98 22.12 -20.58
C VAL A 667 30.58 21.50 -20.62
N GLU A 668 29.93 21.42 -21.78
CA GLU A 668 28.61 20.79 -21.96
C GLU A 668 28.61 19.30 -21.53
N GLY A 669 29.76 18.62 -21.64
CA GLY A 669 29.95 17.26 -21.14
C GLY A 669 29.67 17.11 -19.64
N SER A 670 29.87 18.17 -18.84
CA SER A 670 29.54 18.21 -17.41
C SER A 670 28.04 18.41 -17.13
N VAL A 671 27.25 18.80 -18.14
CA VAL A 671 25.84 19.18 -17.98
C VAL A 671 24.88 18.16 -18.59
N TRP A 672 25.08 17.76 -19.85
CA TRP A 672 24.09 17.03 -20.67
C TRP A 672 24.53 15.64 -21.15
N SER A 673 25.67 15.13 -20.68
CA SER A 673 26.21 13.83 -21.11
C SER A 673 26.26 12.81 -19.98
N GLY A 674 26.51 11.54 -20.29
CA GLY A 674 26.77 10.51 -19.28
C GLY A 674 28.05 10.74 -18.46
N LEU A 675 28.93 11.67 -18.87
CA LEU A 675 30.04 12.14 -18.02
C LEU A 675 29.56 13.04 -16.87
N ALA A 676 28.37 13.63 -16.97
CA ALA A 676 27.84 14.56 -15.99
C ALA A 676 27.44 13.89 -14.67
N SER A 677 27.11 12.59 -14.71
CA SER A 677 26.58 11.89 -13.54
C SER A 677 27.67 11.42 -12.57
N GLY A 678 27.60 11.92 -11.35
CA GLY A 678 28.24 11.29 -10.19
C GLY A 678 27.51 10.01 -9.80
N VAL A 679 28.16 9.12 -9.05
CA VAL A 679 27.56 7.86 -8.59
C VAL A 679 26.43 8.17 -7.60
N PRO A 680 25.16 7.79 -7.86
CA PRO A 680 24.02 8.20 -7.02
C PRO A 680 24.11 7.70 -5.58
N GLY A 681 23.74 8.54 -4.61
CA GLY A 681 23.81 8.23 -3.18
C GLY A 681 22.48 7.99 -2.48
N ASP A 682 21.37 8.50 -3.02
CA ASP A 682 20.06 8.57 -2.33
C ASP A 682 19.61 7.25 -1.70
N VAL A 683 19.68 6.15 -2.45
CA VAL A 683 19.20 4.84 -1.98
C VAL A 683 20.02 4.33 -0.78
N ARG A 684 21.35 4.55 -0.74
CA ARG A 684 22.15 4.21 0.46
C ARG A 684 21.94 5.19 1.60
N GLY A 685 21.69 6.47 1.31
CA GLY A 685 21.34 7.47 2.32
C GLY A 685 20.07 7.05 3.07
N LEU A 686 18.99 6.78 2.33
CA LEU A 686 17.70 6.40 2.89
C LEU A 686 17.72 5.04 3.60
N GLU A 687 18.36 4.02 3.03
CA GLU A 687 18.53 2.72 3.72
C GLU A 687 19.43 2.85 4.95
N GLY A 688 20.46 3.69 4.89
CA GLY A 688 21.38 3.96 6.00
C GLY A 688 20.74 4.72 7.17
N LEU A 689 19.76 5.59 6.89
CA LEU A 689 18.90 6.23 7.88
C LEU A 689 17.93 5.21 8.50
N TRP A 690 17.20 4.47 7.65
CA TRP A 690 16.22 3.47 8.09
C TRP A 690 16.87 2.38 8.95
N GLY A 691 18.04 1.88 8.57
CA GLY A 691 18.75 0.83 9.32
C GLY A 691 19.25 1.26 10.70
N ARG A 692 19.31 2.57 11.00
CA ARG A 692 19.67 3.12 12.31
C ARG A 692 18.45 3.44 13.17
N TYR A 693 17.44 4.08 12.58
CA TYR A 693 16.35 4.71 13.31
C TYR A 693 14.95 4.15 12.98
N GLY A 694 14.75 3.46 11.87
CA GLY A 694 13.44 3.03 11.40
C GLY A 694 12.77 1.98 12.29
N LYS A 695 11.43 2.05 12.40
CA LYS A 695 10.61 1.08 13.16
C LYS A 695 9.79 0.17 12.25
N LEU A 696 9.40 0.63 11.06
CA LEU A 696 8.57 -0.15 10.13
C LEU A 696 9.43 -0.99 9.19
N PRO A 697 8.90 -2.09 8.61
CA PRO A 697 9.63 -2.86 7.60
C PRO A 697 9.90 -2.03 6.34
N TRP A 698 11.14 -1.99 5.85
CA TRP A 698 11.57 -1.27 4.64
C TRP A 698 10.55 -1.28 3.50
N ARG A 699 10.08 -2.48 3.11
CA ARG A 699 9.09 -2.65 2.04
C ARG A 699 7.77 -1.88 2.27
N ALA A 700 7.30 -1.79 3.52
CA ALA A 700 6.08 -1.05 3.85
C ALA A 700 6.26 0.47 3.68
N ILE A 701 7.49 0.96 3.81
CA ILE A 701 7.88 2.37 3.68
C ILE A 701 8.11 2.74 2.20
N CYS A 702 8.66 1.83 1.39
CA CYS A 702 8.84 2.03 -0.05
C CYS A 702 7.53 1.89 -0.86
N ASN A 703 6.62 1.01 -0.44
CA ASN A 703 5.40 0.68 -1.18
C ASN A 703 4.49 1.89 -1.53
N PRO A 704 4.30 2.93 -0.69
CA PRO A 704 3.58 4.15 -1.07
C PRO A 704 4.14 4.81 -2.33
N ALA A 705 5.46 4.99 -2.43
CA ALA A 705 6.10 5.56 -3.61
C ALA A 705 5.97 4.64 -4.84
N VAL A 706 6.07 3.31 -4.66
CA VAL A 706 5.78 2.32 -5.72
C VAL A 706 4.35 2.47 -6.24
N HIS A 707 3.37 2.68 -5.35
CA HIS A 707 1.98 2.87 -5.72
C HIS A 707 1.78 4.14 -6.54
N VAL A 708 2.24 5.30 -6.02
CA VAL A 708 2.16 6.59 -6.74
C VAL A 708 2.83 6.51 -8.11
N ALA A 709 3.99 5.85 -8.23
CA ALA A 709 4.66 5.68 -9.52
C ALA A 709 3.90 4.74 -10.49
N ARG A 710 3.24 3.69 -9.98
CA ARG A 710 2.59 2.65 -10.80
C ARG A 710 1.22 3.07 -11.32
N TYR A 711 0.42 3.67 -10.45
CA TYR A 711 -0.98 4.06 -10.73
C TYR A 711 -1.09 5.54 -11.14
N GLY A 712 -0.09 6.34 -10.79
CA GLY A 712 0.07 7.73 -11.22
C GLY A 712 -0.43 8.75 -10.21
N PHE A 713 -0.18 10.01 -10.56
CA PHE A 713 -0.58 11.20 -9.81
C PHE A 713 -0.98 12.31 -10.79
N PRO A 714 -1.83 13.27 -10.39
CA PRO A 714 -2.15 14.42 -11.21
C PRO A 714 -0.90 15.30 -11.40
N VAL A 715 -0.59 15.64 -12.64
CA VAL A 715 0.43 16.63 -13.00
C VAL A 715 0.03 17.99 -12.42
N THR A 716 0.99 18.66 -11.77
CA THR A 716 0.75 19.89 -11.03
C THR A 716 1.26 21.13 -11.76
N GLU A 717 0.82 22.31 -11.35
CA GLU A 717 1.30 23.60 -11.91
C GLU A 717 2.80 23.78 -11.71
N ASP A 718 3.34 23.35 -10.56
CA ASP A 718 4.78 23.40 -10.30
C ASP A 718 5.53 22.48 -11.28
N LEU A 719 5.05 21.24 -11.50
CA LEU A 719 5.69 20.31 -12.43
C LEU A 719 5.65 20.83 -13.88
N VAL A 720 4.52 21.40 -14.33
CA VAL A 720 4.44 22.03 -15.67
C VAL A 720 5.42 23.19 -15.79
N ARG A 721 5.48 24.08 -14.79
CA ARG A 721 6.42 25.21 -14.77
C ARG A 721 7.88 24.76 -14.85
N TYR A 722 8.26 23.68 -14.16
CA TYR A 722 9.63 23.17 -14.20
C TYR A 722 9.97 22.42 -15.50
N MET A 723 9.00 21.70 -16.08
CA MET A 723 9.16 21.13 -17.42
C MET A 723 9.35 22.25 -18.46
N ASP A 724 8.55 23.34 -18.41
CA ASP A 724 8.73 24.50 -19.30
C ASP A 724 10.10 25.18 -19.12
N ALA A 725 10.55 25.32 -17.87
CA ALA A 725 11.86 25.90 -17.55
C ALA A 725 13.05 25.02 -17.96
N ALA A 726 12.84 23.71 -18.17
CA ALA A 726 13.86 22.76 -18.62
C ALA A 726 13.92 22.60 -20.15
N THR A 727 12.92 23.13 -20.89
CA THR A 727 12.96 23.20 -22.36
C THR A 727 13.66 24.48 -22.80
N HIS A 728 14.68 24.35 -23.66
CA HIS A 728 15.51 25.46 -24.13
C HIS A 728 15.60 25.44 -25.67
N ASP A 729 15.87 26.60 -26.29
CA ASP A 729 16.18 26.75 -27.72
C ASP A 729 15.17 26.13 -28.72
N GLY A 730 13.93 25.89 -28.26
CA GLY A 730 12.85 25.30 -29.04
C GLY A 730 12.84 23.77 -29.10
N ILE A 731 13.68 23.10 -28.32
CA ILE A 731 13.72 21.63 -28.18
C ILE A 731 12.91 21.20 -26.95
N ASP A 732 11.87 20.39 -27.16
CA ASP A 732 11.08 19.78 -26.07
C ASP A 732 11.42 18.29 -25.96
N PHE A 733 12.47 17.99 -25.19
CA PHE A 733 12.94 16.62 -24.97
C PHE A 733 11.89 15.70 -24.33
N PHE A 734 10.86 16.22 -23.64
CA PHE A 734 9.76 15.40 -23.13
C PHE A 734 8.91 14.78 -24.25
N THR A 735 8.95 15.36 -25.46
CA THR A 735 8.25 14.88 -26.65
C THR A 735 9.19 14.33 -27.72
N GLU A 736 10.40 14.88 -27.83
CA GLU A 736 11.38 14.54 -28.87
C GLU A 736 12.25 13.34 -28.52
N ASP A 737 12.59 13.13 -27.23
CA ASP A 737 13.26 11.90 -26.79
C ASP A 737 12.21 10.82 -26.50
N PRO A 738 12.20 9.70 -27.26
CA PRO A 738 11.30 8.59 -27.00
C PRO A 738 11.39 8.04 -25.58
N GLN A 739 12.55 8.17 -24.91
CA GLN A 739 12.74 7.70 -23.55
C GLN A 739 11.98 8.55 -22.55
N TRP A 740 11.92 9.88 -22.72
CA TRP A 740 11.10 10.74 -21.86
C TRP A 740 9.61 10.67 -22.24
N ALA A 741 9.30 10.62 -23.53
CA ALA A 741 7.93 10.58 -24.04
C ALA A 741 7.10 9.40 -23.49
N ILE A 742 7.72 8.26 -23.16
CA ILE A 742 7.06 7.10 -22.52
C ILE A 742 6.28 7.48 -21.25
N ASP A 743 6.86 8.34 -20.39
CA ASP A 743 6.24 8.74 -19.11
C ASP A 743 5.57 10.12 -19.21
N PHE A 744 6.15 11.06 -19.98
CA PHE A 744 5.77 12.49 -19.98
C PHE A 744 4.96 12.95 -21.21
N ALA A 745 4.95 12.18 -22.30
CA ALA A 745 4.18 12.48 -23.51
C ALA A 745 3.60 11.22 -24.19
N PRO A 746 2.90 10.31 -23.46
CA PRO A 746 2.56 8.97 -23.94
C PRO A 746 1.61 8.97 -25.16
N ASN A 747 0.90 10.08 -25.40
CA ASN A 747 0.01 10.28 -26.55
C ASN A 747 0.64 11.16 -27.65
N GLY A 748 1.97 11.32 -27.67
CA GLY A 748 2.68 12.23 -28.59
C GLY A 748 2.50 13.72 -28.28
N THR A 749 1.94 14.04 -27.11
CA THR A 749 1.76 15.39 -26.56
C THR A 749 2.09 15.34 -25.07
N ARG A 750 2.80 16.35 -24.59
CA ARG A 750 3.24 16.47 -23.20
C ARG A 750 2.05 16.61 -22.25
N LEU A 751 2.09 15.92 -21.11
CA LEU A 751 1.02 15.95 -20.10
C LEU A 751 0.92 17.34 -19.45
N GLY A 752 -0.31 17.86 -19.34
CA GLY A 752 -0.64 19.15 -18.75
C GLY A 752 -1.22 19.04 -17.33
N VAL A 753 -1.52 20.18 -16.70
CA VAL A 753 -2.06 20.22 -15.33
C VAL A 753 -3.36 19.41 -15.23
N GLY A 754 -3.42 18.49 -14.27
CA GLY A 754 -4.55 17.59 -14.04
C GLY A 754 -4.51 16.27 -14.81
N ASP A 755 -3.66 16.12 -15.83
CA ASP A 755 -3.44 14.82 -16.47
C ASP A 755 -2.75 13.84 -15.51
N ILE A 756 -2.97 12.53 -15.67
CA ILE A 756 -2.34 11.52 -14.82
C ILE A 756 -1.01 11.06 -15.40
N LEU A 757 0.09 11.38 -14.71
CA LEU A 757 1.43 10.91 -15.05
C LEU A 757 1.73 9.60 -14.32
N THR A 758 2.07 8.55 -15.06
CA THR A 758 2.52 7.25 -14.51
C THR A 758 3.98 7.00 -14.87
N ARG A 759 4.79 6.50 -13.93
CA ARG A 759 6.20 6.14 -14.14
C ARG A 759 6.39 4.65 -13.89
N LYS A 760 5.76 3.82 -14.72
CA LYS A 760 5.57 2.36 -14.46
C LYS A 760 6.89 1.59 -14.37
N ARG A 761 7.90 1.97 -15.16
CA ARG A 761 9.28 1.45 -15.07
C ARG A 761 9.99 1.87 -13.78
N TYR A 762 9.83 3.12 -13.37
CA TYR A 762 10.34 3.62 -12.07
C TYR A 762 9.69 2.90 -10.89
N ALA A 763 8.39 2.58 -10.98
CA ALA A 763 7.71 1.75 -9.99
C ALA A 763 8.33 0.35 -9.87
N ASN A 764 8.72 -0.28 -10.99
CA ASN A 764 9.41 -1.58 -10.96
C ASN A 764 10.80 -1.46 -10.30
N THR A 765 11.52 -0.37 -10.55
CA THR A 765 12.81 -0.07 -9.90
C THR A 765 12.66 0.12 -8.40
N LEU A 766 11.69 0.94 -7.96
CA LEU A 766 11.36 1.13 -6.54
C LEU A 766 10.90 -0.19 -5.88
N GLU A 767 10.15 -1.03 -6.59
CA GLU A 767 9.73 -2.34 -6.08
C GLU A 767 10.91 -3.32 -5.95
N THR A 768 11.91 -3.20 -6.82
CA THR A 768 13.18 -3.96 -6.73
C THR A 768 13.98 -3.53 -5.51
N ILE A 769 14.07 -2.22 -5.24
CA ILE A 769 14.67 -1.66 -4.01
C ILE A 769 13.87 -2.10 -2.76
N ALA A 770 12.54 -2.11 -2.83
CA ALA A 770 11.68 -2.54 -1.73
C ALA A 770 11.82 -4.05 -1.41
N LYS A 771 12.24 -4.87 -2.37
CA LYS A 771 12.49 -6.32 -2.22
C LYS A 771 13.91 -6.66 -1.78
N HIS A 772 14.90 -5.89 -2.25
CA HIS A 772 16.33 -6.26 -2.14
C HIS A 772 17.19 -5.25 -1.37
N GLY A 773 16.58 -4.18 -0.85
CA GLY A 773 17.32 -3.06 -0.26
C GLY A 773 18.11 -2.28 -1.32
N SER A 774 19.15 -1.57 -0.90
CA SER A 774 20.03 -0.81 -1.79
C SER A 774 20.71 -1.68 -2.85
N LYS A 775 20.92 -2.97 -2.58
CA LYS A 775 21.43 -3.94 -3.56
C LYS A 775 20.56 -4.06 -4.82
N GLY A 776 19.25 -3.78 -4.70
CA GLY A 776 18.35 -3.72 -5.85
C GLY A 776 18.64 -2.59 -6.84
N PHE A 777 19.50 -1.62 -6.46
CA PHE A 777 19.90 -0.48 -7.28
C PHE A 777 21.40 -0.49 -7.63
N TYR A 778 22.27 -0.83 -6.66
CA TYR A 778 23.74 -0.83 -6.84
C TYR A 778 24.32 -2.15 -7.37
N GLU A 779 23.53 -3.22 -7.38
CA GLU A 779 23.90 -4.54 -7.94
C GLU A 779 22.80 -5.00 -8.92
N GLY A 780 23.01 -6.13 -9.59
CA GLY A 780 21.98 -6.74 -10.44
C GLY A 780 21.71 -5.94 -11.74
N ASP A 781 20.46 -5.96 -12.20
CA ASP A 781 20.11 -5.45 -13.53
C ASP A 781 19.90 -3.93 -13.57
N VAL A 782 19.36 -3.32 -12.51
CA VAL A 782 19.22 -1.85 -12.40
C VAL A 782 20.58 -1.16 -12.54
N ALA A 783 21.61 -1.68 -11.85
CA ALA A 783 22.98 -1.16 -11.98
C ALA A 783 23.52 -1.28 -13.42
N LYS A 784 23.21 -2.38 -14.14
CA LYS A 784 23.62 -2.57 -15.53
C LYS A 784 22.92 -1.59 -16.47
N TYR A 785 21.62 -1.39 -16.31
CA TYR A 785 20.85 -0.45 -17.16
C TYR A 785 21.33 0.99 -16.95
N ASN A 786 21.52 1.42 -15.70
CA ASN A 786 22.05 2.75 -15.39
C ASN A 786 23.44 2.97 -16.02
N VAL A 787 24.37 2.02 -15.82
CA VAL A 787 25.73 2.09 -16.38
C VAL A 787 25.72 2.04 -17.91
N ALA A 788 24.91 1.18 -18.52
CA ALA A 788 24.81 1.08 -19.99
C ALA A 788 24.25 2.36 -20.62
N ALA A 789 23.22 2.97 -20.02
CA ALA A 789 22.63 4.21 -20.50
C ALA A 789 23.63 5.39 -20.39
N LEU A 790 24.34 5.50 -19.25
CA LEU A 790 25.41 6.49 -19.09
C LEU A 790 26.53 6.31 -20.13
N GLN A 791 27.02 5.09 -20.32
CA GLN A 791 28.09 4.80 -21.28
C GLN A 791 27.65 5.04 -22.73
N ALA A 792 26.40 4.77 -23.08
CA ALA A 792 25.82 5.13 -24.38
C ALA A 792 25.78 6.66 -24.62
N ALA A 793 25.68 7.45 -23.54
CA ALA A 793 25.79 8.91 -23.55
C ALA A 793 27.24 9.41 -23.28
N ASN A 794 28.26 8.63 -23.65
CA ASN A 794 29.70 8.91 -23.45
C ASN A 794 30.21 8.94 -21.99
N GLY A 795 29.43 8.44 -21.03
CA GLY A 795 29.82 8.36 -19.62
C GLY A 795 30.90 7.33 -19.29
N THR A 796 31.60 7.54 -18.18
CA THR A 796 32.71 6.68 -17.71
C THR A 796 32.39 5.84 -16.48
N MET A 797 31.20 5.99 -15.89
CA MET A 797 30.78 5.21 -14.72
C MET A 797 30.76 3.71 -15.03
N THR A 798 31.16 2.90 -14.05
CA THR A 798 31.19 1.43 -14.15
C THR A 798 30.29 0.77 -13.10
N LEU A 799 30.05 -0.54 -13.28
CA LEU A 799 29.38 -1.36 -12.27
C LEU A 799 30.15 -1.41 -10.94
N GLU A 800 31.47 -1.28 -10.98
CA GLU A 800 32.30 -1.33 -9.77
C GLU A 800 32.23 0.00 -9.01
N ASP A 801 32.04 1.14 -9.69
CA ASP A 801 31.73 2.44 -9.06
C ASP A 801 30.40 2.37 -8.29
N MET A 802 29.32 1.91 -8.95
CA MET A 802 28.00 1.71 -8.33
C MET A 802 28.08 0.78 -7.10
N LYS A 803 28.75 -0.36 -7.25
CA LYS A 803 28.90 -1.37 -6.19
C LYS A 803 29.69 -0.85 -4.99
N ASN A 804 30.75 -0.06 -5.23
CA ASN A 804 31.65 0.40 -4.18
C ASN A 804 31.27 1.74 -3.54
N TYR A 805 30.28 2.46 -4.07
CA TYR A 805 29.74 3.67 -3.44
C TYR A 805 29.39 3.45 -1.97
N GLN A 806 29.71 4.42 -1.09
CA GLN A 806 29.35 4.39 0.33
C GLN A 806 28.96 5.79 0.80
N ILE A 807 27.98 5.84 1.71
CA ILE A 807 27.69 7.05 2.49
C ILE A 807 28.82 7.30 3.50
N SER A 808 29.04 8.56 3.85
CA SER A 808 29.91 8.96 4.96
C SER A 808 29.06 9.45 6.11
N ILE A 809 29.37 8.99 7.33
CA ILE A 809 28.86 9.61 8.56
C ILE A 809 29.93 10.58 9.02
N ARG A 810 29.54 11.84 9.24
CA ARG A 810 30.42 12.95 9.62
C ARG A 810 29.94 13.57 10.91
N ASP A 811 30.87 14.16 11.66
CA ASP A 811 30.53 14.97 12.80
C ASP A 811 29.79 16.25 12.34
N PRO A 812 28.77 16.69 13.08
CA PRO A 812 28.05 17.93 12.80
C PRO A 812 28.79 19.14 13.37
N ILE A 813 28.59 20.30 12.76
CA ILE A 813 29.08 21.59 13.24
C ILE A 813 27.99 22.32 14.02
N SER A 814 28.35 23.13 15.02
CA SER A 814 27.37 23.90 15.79
C SER A 814 27.87 25.23 16.31
N ILE A 815 26.93 26.15 16.57
CA ILE A 815 27.17 27.45 17.20
C ILE A 815 26.13 27.70 18.30
N SER A 816 26.47 28.59 19.25
CA SER A 816 25.45 29.31 20.01
C SER A 816 24.89 30.47 19.19
N TYR A 817 23.58 30.69 19.23
CA TYR A 817 22.93 31.86 18.63
C TYR A 817 21.74 32.28 19.50
N ARG A 818 21.73 33.52 20.03
CA ARG A 818 20.59 34.08 20.82
C ARG A 818 20.16 33.21 22.03
N GLY A 819 21.05 32.40 22.59
CA GLY A 819 20.74 31.46 23.67
C GLY A 819 20.24 30.08 23.23
N TYR A 820 20.09 29.85 21.92
CA TYR A 820 19.85 28.55 21.32
C TYR A 820 21.18 27.90 20.88
N LYS A 821 21.17 26.58 20.71
CA LYS A 821 22.21 25.83 20.01
C LYS A 821 21.73 25.53 18.59
N LEU A 822 22.50 25.91 17.59
CA LEU A 822 22.20 25.66 16.17
C LEU A 822 23.22 24.65 15.66
N THR A 823 22.74 23.56 15.07
CA THR A 823 23.56 22.46 14.54
C THR A 823 23.31 22.30 13.05
N SER A 824 24.35 22.01 12.26
CA SER A 824 24.32 21.89 10.80
C SER A 824 25.31 20.82 10.30
N CYS A 825 25.20 20.41 9.04
CA CYS A 825 26.23 19.62 8.34
C CYS A 825 27.47 20.47 8.02
N GLY A 826 28.68 19.93 8.24
CA GLY A 826 29.95 20.51 7.76
C GLY A 826 30.24 20.16 6.29
N ALA A 827 31.45 20.46 5.83
CA ALA A 827 31.89 20.24 4.46
C ALA A 827 31.75 18.76 4.02
N PRO A 828 31.39 18.46 2.75
CA PRO A 828 31.19 19.38 1.62
C PRO A 828 29.78 20.00 1.56
N SER A 829 29.04 20.04 2.66
CA SER A 829 27.80 20.82 2.79
C SER A 829 28.11 22.32 2.98
N GLY A 830 27.13 23.19 2.72
CA GLY A 830 27.22 24.65 2.89
C GLY A 830 26.89 25.16 4.31
N GLY A 831 26.68 24.26 5.27
CA GLY A 831 26.16 24.57 6.59
C GLY A 831 27.00 25.56 7.41
N SER A 832 28.32 25.47 7.35
CA SER A 832 29.24 26.42 7.99
C SER A 832 29.06 27.84 7.47
N VAL A 833 28.71 27.99 6.19
CA VAL A 833 28.39 29.28 5.57
C VAL A 833 27.11 29.86 6.16
N ALA A 834 26.05 29.06 6.31
CA ALA A 834 24.79 29.49 6.91
C ALA A 834 24.94 29.84 8.41
N LEU A 835 25.67 29.01 9.17
CA LEU A 835 25.98 29.28 10.57
C LEU A 835 26.89 30.52 10.73
N SER A 836 27.86 30.74 9.83
CA SER A 836 28.70 31.96 9.82
C SER A 836 27.86 33.23 9.64
N ILE A 837 26.92 33.25 8.68
CA ILE A 837 26.01 34.39 8.47
C ILE A 837 25.28 34.72 9.77
N LEU A 838 24.68 33.70 10.40
CA LEU A 838 23.98 33.85 11.68
C LEU A 838 24.94 34.34 12.78
N LYS A 839 26.14 33.77 12.91
CA LYS A 839 27.11 34.15 13.94
C LYS A 839 27.65 35.58 13.78
N ILE A 840 27.74 36.08 12.54
CA ILE A 840 28.07 37.48 12.23
C ILE A 840 26.90 38.39 12.65
N ILE A 841 25.66 38.09 12.27
CA ILE A 841 24.52 38.98 12.57
C ILE A 841 24.08 38.96 14.04
N GLU A 842 24.47 37.94 14.83
CA GLU A 842 24.20 37.84 16.27
C GLU A 842 24.58 39.12 17.05
N GLY A 843 25.66 39.80 16.64
CA GLY A 843 26.15 41.01 17.28
C GLY A 843 25.29 42.27 17.06
N TYR A 844 24.27 42.22 16.19
CA TYR A 844 23.38 43.34 15.91
C TYR A 844 21.98 43.13 16.54
N ASN A 845 21.29 44.23 16.85
CA ASN A 845 19.91 44.19 17.32
C ASN A 845 18.93 44.08 16.14
N LEU A 846 18.51 42.86 15.81
CA LEU A 846 17.60 42.57 14.69
C LEU A 846 16.11 42.65 15.09
N SER A 847 15.81 42.70 16.39
CA SER A 847 14.44 42.80 16.90
C SER A 847 13.81 44.19 16.67
N ASN A 848 14.63 45.25 16.62
CA ASN A 848 14.15 46.60 16.33
C ASN A 848 13.68 46.71 14.87
N SER A 849 12.47 47.22 14.64
CA SER A 849 11.96 47.52 13.31
C SER A 849 12.48 48.84 12.74
N GLU A 850 12.91 49.79 13.57
CA GLU A 850 13.39 51.10 13.09
C GLU A 850 14.72 50.98 12.32
N ASP A 851 15.56 50.02 12.71
CA ASP A 851 16.85 49.73 12.07
C ASP A 851 16.75 48.76 10.87
N TRP A 852 15.55 48.41 10.41
CA TRP A 852 15.35 47.33 9.42
C TRP A 852 16.20 47.49 8.15
N TYR A 853 16.26 48.70 7.58
CA TYR A 853 17.04 49.00 6.38
C TYR A 853 18.54 48.75 6.57
N LEU A 854 19.07 49.18 7.73
CA LEU A 854 20.47 49.00 8.09
C LEU A 854 20.79 47.54 8.42
N ASN A 855 19.88 46.84 9.08
CA ASN A 855 20.03 45.42 9.38
C ASN A 855 19.95 44.55 8.12
N THR A 856 19.18 44.95 7.09
CA THR A 856 19.17 44.29 5.77
C THR A 856 20.51 44.48 5.07
N HIS A 857 21.11 45.68 5.14
CA HIS A 857 22.46 45.95 4.65
C HIS A 857 23.52 45.08 5.36
N ARG A 858 23.50 45.03 6.69
CA ARG A 858 24.43 44.22 7.50
C ARG A 858 24.27 42.72 7.23
N LEU A 859 23.05 42.24 7.02
CA LEU A 859 22.78 40.86 6.61
C LEU A 859 23.41 40.56 5.24
N ASN A 860 23.26 41.47 4.27
CA ASN A 860 23.87 41.30 2.95
C ASN A 860 25.41 41.26 3.00
N GLU A 861 26.02 42.13 3.80
CA GLU A 861 27.47 42.11 4.04
C GLU A 861 27.92 40.81 4.73
N ALA A 862 27.16 40.30 5.69
CA ALA A 862 27.43 39.02 6.37
C ALA A 862 27.35 37.82 5.41
N MET A 863 26.41 37.83 4.46
CA MET A 863 26.36 36.87 3.35
C MET A 863 27.66 36.94 2.54
N ARG A 864 28.02 38.12 2.04
CA ARG A 864 29.21 38.33 1.21
C ARG A 864 30.52 37.89 1.85
N PHE A 865 30.72 38.16 3.14
CA PHE A 865 31.88 37.64 3.89
C PHE A 865 31.86 36.12 4.03
N SER A 866 30.70 35.52 4.28
CA SER A 866 30.60 34.06 4.46
C SER A 866 30.78 33.31 3.13
N TYR A 867 30.26 33.84 2.01
CA TYR A 867 30.53 33.29 0.68
C TYR A 867 31.98 33.48 0.22
N ALA A 868 32.69 34.51 0.70
CA ALA A 868 34.13 34.63 0.47
C ALA A 868 34.89 33.43 1.08
N ALA A 869 34.49 33.00 2.30
CA ALA A 869 35.06 31.84 2.96
C ALA A 869 34.64 30.50 2.30
N ARG A 870 33.42 30.42 1.74
CA ARG A 870 32.92 29.22 1.03
C ARG A 870 33.85 28.77 -0.12
N ALA A 871 34.56 29.68 -0.77
CA ALA A 871 35.48 29.35 -1.87
C ALA A 871 36.67 28.46 -1.45
N GLU A 872 36.97 28.42 -0.14
CA GLU A 872 38.03 27.60 0.47
C GLU A 872 37.49 26.28 1.06
N LEU A 873 36.20 25.95 0.87
CA LEU A 873 35.61 24.67 1.29
C LEU A 873 35.70 23.61 0.18
N GLY A 874 35.75 22.34 0.55
CA GLY A 874 35.81 21.20 -0.37
C GLY A 874 35.56 19.88 0.37
N ASP A 875 35.72 18.74 -0.30
CA ASP A 875 35.56 17.43 0.35
C ASP A 875 36.65 17.19 1.40
N PRO A 876 36.32 17.12 2.71
CA PRO A 876 37.30 16.92 3.78
C PRO A 876 38.01 15.55 3.67
N ALA A 877 37.47 14.58 2.92
CA ALA A 877 38.18 13.34 2.61
C ALA A 877 39.48 13.56 1.80
N PHE A 878 39.65 14.74 1.18
CA PHE A 878 40.83 15.12 0.39
C PHE A 878 41.69 16.21 1.05
N PHE A 879 41.22 16.84 2.13
CA PHE A 879 41.85 18.00 2.76
C PHE A 879 41.69 17.96 4.28
N SER A 880 42.74 17.52 4.98
CA SER A 880 42.70 17.27 6.43
C SER A 880 42.59 18.51 7.33
N TYR A 881 42.62 19.72 6.77
CA TYR A 881 42.50 20.98 7.52
C TYR A 881 41.06 21.54 7.50
N MET A 882 40.11 20.86 6.84
CA MET A 882 38.77 21.39 6.61
C MET A 882 38.02 21.62 7.93
N ASP A 883 38.10 20.66 8.87
CA ASP A 883 37.44 20.74 10.17
C ASP A 883 37.98 21.92 11.00
N ASP A 884 39.31 22.13 10.99
CA ASP A 884 39.97 23.27 11.65
C ASP A 884 39.54 24.61 11.01
N PHE A 885 39.40 24.65 9.68
CA PHE A 885 38.95 25.84 8.95
C PHE A 885 37.48 26.18 9.21
N GLU A 886 36.58 25.19 9.21
CA GLU A 886 35.18 25.39 9.59
C GLU A 886 35.07 25.80 11.07
N ALA A 887 35.89 25.24 11.96
CA ALA A 887 35.96 25.66 13.35
C ALA A 887 36.44 27.12 13.50
N GLU A 888 37.48 27.55 12.76
CA GLU A 888 37.95 28.94 12.74
C GLU A 888 36.87 29.90 12.22
N MET A 889 36.21 29.53 11.11
CA MET A 889 35.14 30.31 10.48
C MET A 889 33.97 30.60 11.44
N LEU A 890 33.64 29.65 12.31
CA LEU A 890 32.52 29.75 13.26
C LEU A 890 32.88 30.36 14.62
N GLN A 891 34.14 30.72 14.88
CA GLN A 891 34.52 31.30 16.17
C GLN A 891 33.84 32.66 16.43
N PRO A 892 33.42 32.95 17.68
CA PRO A 892 32.91 34.28 18.05
C PRO A 892 33.87 35.43 17.75
N LYS A 893 35.19 35.16 17.79
CA LYS A 893 36.24 36.11 17.41
C LYS A 893 36.17 36.42 15.91
N THR A 894 36.20 35.42 15.04
CA THR A 894 36.12 35.59 13.57
C THR A 894 34.88 36.38 13.16
N ALA A 895 33.71 36.03 13.72
CA ALA A 895 32.47 36.78 13.49
C ALA A 895 32.55 38.24 14.00
N SER A 896 33.26 38.48 15.11
CA SER A 896 33.52 39.84 15.61
C SER A 896 34.46 40.63 14.70
N ASP A 897 35.56 40.03 14.25
CA ASP A 897 36.54 40.66 13.36
C ASP A 897 35.91 40.99 12.00
N ILE A 898 35.00 40.14 11.51
CA ILE A 898 34.16 40.44 10.34
C ILE A 898 33.20 41.61 10.60
N ARG A 899 32.48 41.63 11.74
CA ARG A 899 31.60 42.77 12.08
C ARG A 899 32.33 44.12 12.11
N HIS A 900 33.58 44.17 12.59
CA HIS A 900 34.40 45.39 12.57
C HIS A 900 34.80 45.84 11.15
N ARG A 901 34.69 44.96 10.14
CA ARG A 901 34.91 45.26 8.73
C ARG A 901 33.62 45.63 7.98
N ILE A 902 32.44 45.39 8.57
CA ILE A 902 31.16 45.80 7.97
C ILE A 902 30.99 47.32 8.17
N SER A 903 30.97 48.08 7.08
CA SER A 903 30.67 49.50 7.11
C SER A 903 29.16 49.74 7.03
N ASP A 904 28.57 50.37 8.04
CA ASP A 904 27.13 50.69 8.04
C ASP A 904 26.72 51.62 6.88
N SER A 905 27.64 52.42 6.34
CA SER A 905 27.33 53.43 5.32
C SER A 905 27.50 52.98 3.87
N GLN A 906 28.22 51.87 3.60
CA GLN A 906 28.53 51.44 2.23
C GLN A 906 28.90 49.95 2.14
N THR A 907 28.62 49.32 0.99
CA THR A 907 29.31 48.09 0.55
C THR A 907 30.68 48.41 -0.03
N HIS A 908 31.53 47.39 -0.17
CA HIS A 908 32.83 47.50 -0.82
C HIS A 908 32.92 46.67 -2.12
N ASN A 909 34.00 46.86 -2.89
CA ASN A 909 34.32 46.02 -4.05
C ASN A 909 34.77 44.61 -3.62
N ILE A 910 34.64 43.62 -4.51
CA ILE A 910 34.93 42.19 -4.26
C ILE A 910 36.27 41.95 -3.55
N SER A 911 37.34 42.66 -3.94
CA SER A 911 38.68 42.50 -3.34
C SER A 911 38.75 42.82 -1.84
N TYR A 912 37.82 43.61 -1.30
CA TYR A 912 37.74 43.95 0.12
C TYR A 912 37.41 42.74 1.00
N TYR A 913 36.61 41.80 0.49
CA TYR A 913 36.20 40.59 1.20
C TYR A 913 37.32 39.52 1.21
N SER A 914 38.45 39.83 0.58
CA SER A 914 39.64 38.98 0.50
C SER A 914 39.41 37.57 -0.08
N PRO A 915 38.57 37.37 -1.13
CA PRO A 915 38.45 36.06 -1.77
C PRO A 915 39.81 35.72 -2.37
N LYS A 916 40.46 34.65 -1.90
CA LYS A 916 41.77 34.26 -2.43
C LYS A 916 41.60 33.79 -3.88
N HIS A 917 40.65 32.87 -4.12
CA HIS A 917 40.32 32.38 -5.45
C HIS A 917 38.88 31.80 -5.56
N HIS A 918 38.05 32.42 -6.43
CA HIS A 918 37.30 31.73 -7.51
C HIS A 918 35.92 31.04 -7.32
N PHE A 919 35.21 30.92 -8.45
CA PHE A 919 33.75 30.67 -8.60
C PHE A 919 33.38 29.17 -8.61
N LEU A 920 32.13 28.88 -8.23
CA LEU A 920 31.47 27.58 -8.45
C LEU A 920 30.21 27.75 -9.31
N PRO A 921 29.88 26.79 -10.19
CA PRO A 921 28.66 26.82 -11.01
C PRO A 921 27.36 27.00 -10.20
N GLU A 922 26.34 27.60 -10.83
CA GLU A 922 24.99 27.64 -10.26
C GLU A 922 24.27 26.31 -10.50
N ASN A 923 23.47 25.92 -9.51
CA ASN A 923 22.67 24.70 -9.46
C ASN A 923 21.20 25.05 -9.13
N HIS A 924 20.22 24.27 -9.61
CA HIS A 924 18.81 24.71 -9.64
C HIS A 924 17.73 23.66 -9.36
N GLY A 925 18.01 22.35 -9.49
CA GLY A 925 17.10 21.26 -9.17
C GLY A 925 17.41 20.66 -7.80
N THR A 926 16.52 20.82 -6.81
CA THR A 926 16.76 20.33 -5.45
C THR A 926 15.44 20.18 -4.70
N SER A 927 15.32 19.16 -3.84
CA SER A 927 14.17 18.92 -2.96
C SER A 927 14.59 19.00 -1.49
N HIS A 928 13.74 19.59 -0.64
CA HIS A 928 13.94 19.58 0.81
C HIS A 928 12.77 18.86 1.52
N VAL A 929 13.10 18.06 2.53
CA VAL A 929 12.14 17.33 3.37
C VAL A 929 12.55 17.46 4.84
N VAL A 930 11.58 17.71 5.71
CA VAL A 930 11.75 17.75 7.15
C VAL A 930 10.76 16.82 7.83
N THR A 931 11.22 16.04 8.80
CA THR A 931 10.37 15.25 9.71
C THR A 931 10.78 15.46 11.15
N THR A 932 9.82 15.41 12.08
CA THR A 932 10.08 15.30 13.51
C THR A 932 8.94 14.55 14.19
N ASP A 933 9.25 13.74 15.21
CA ASP A 933 8.26 13.00 16.00
C ASP A 933 8.27 13.36 17.50
N ASP A 934 7.28 12.83 18.21
CA ASP A 934 7.09 13.01 19.66
C ASP A 934 8.30 12.63 20.51
N THR A 935 9.09 11.65 20.07
CA THR A 935 10.32 11.19 20.72
C THR A 935 11.46 12.20 20.63
N GLY A 936 11.35 13.20 19.75
CA GLY A 936 12.39 14.19 19.50
C GLY A 936 13.43 13.75 18.46
N LEU A 937 13.16 12.66 17.71
CA LEU A 937 13.90 12.37 16.49
C LEU A 937 13.55 13.45 15.47
N SER A 938 14.53 14.27 15.09
CA SER A 938 14.38 15.35 14.12
C SER A 938 15.34 15.16 12.97
N ILE A 939 14.82 15.20 11.74
CA ILE A 939 15.60 14.93 10.53
C ILE A 939 15.27 16.01 9.49
N THR A 940 16.32 16.55 8.88
CA THR A 940 16.23 17.49 7.76
C THR A 940 17.13 16.97 6.64
N LEU A 941 16.54 16.78 5.46
CA LEU A 941 17.13 16.10 4.31
C LEU A 941 17.03 17.01 3.10
N THR A 942 18.16 17.24 2.42
CA THR A 942 18.15 17.80 1.07
C THR A 942 18.71 16.76 0.09
N SER A 943 17.94 16.44 -0.94
CA SER A 943 18.31 15.55 -2.05
C SER A 943 18.19 16.31 -3.37
N THR A 944 19.01 15.94 -4.35
CA THR A 944 19.21 16.71 -5.59
C THR A 944 19.63 15.80 -6.74
N VAL A 945 19.25 16.17 -7.98
CA VAL A 945 19.85 15.65 -9.23
C VAL A 945 20.73 16.72 -9.94
N ASN A 946 21.04 17.80 -9.23
CA ASN A 946 21.73 19.04 -9.61
C ASN A 946 20.88 20.04 -10.41
N LEU A 947 20.79 19.91 -11.73
CA LEU A 947 19.95 20.81 -12.54
C LEU A 947 18.53 20.25 -12.71
N LEU A 948 17.64 21.01 -13.35
CA LEU A 948 16.29 20.55 -13.64
C LEU A 948 16.35 19.29 -14.51
N PHE A 949 15.85 18.18 -13.98
CA PHE A 949 15.93 16.83 -14.58
C PHE A 949 17.36 16.30 -14.75
N GLY A 950 18.30 16.80 -13.94
CA GLY A 950 19.70 16.38 -13.91
C GLY A 950 20.38 16.49 -15.27
N SER A 951 21.00 15.41 -15.73
CA SER A 951 21.68 15.38 -17.04
C SER A 951 20.73 15.24 -18.24
N GLN A 952 19.43 15.42 -18.04
CA GLN A 952 18.35 15.08 -19.00
C GLN A 952 18.40 13.64 -19.54
N LEU A 953 19.08 12.73 -18.83
CA LEU A 953 19.14 11.32 -19.18
C LEU A 953 18.18 10.52 -18.29
N VAL A 954 17.15 9.95 -18.92
CA VAL A 954 16.29 8.94 -18.27
C VAL A 954 16.67 7.55 -18.77
N VAL A 955 16.97 6.64 -17.83
CA VAL A 955 17.39 5.27 -18.14
C VAL A 955 16.20 4.49 -18.73
N PRO A 956 16.28 3.94 -19.96
CA PRO A 956 15.13 3.38 -20.69
C PRO A 956 14.32 2.35 -19.92
N GLU A 957 15.00 1.35 -19.34
CA GLU A 957 14.40 0.19 -18.68
C GLU A 957 13.89 0.49 -17.25
N THR A 958 14.50 1.47 -16.57
CA THR A 958 14.30 1.70 -15.12
C THR A 958 13.56 3.00 -14.81
N GLY A 959 13.48 3.94 -15.75
CA GLY A 959 12.83 5.25 -15.55
C GLY A 959 13.55 6.17 -14.56
N VAL A 960 14.80 5.84 -14.22
CA VAL A 960 15.66 6.64 -13.33
C VAL A 960 16.17 7.84 -14.11
N VAL A 961 15.94 9.04 -13.58
CA VAL A 961 16.56 10.27 -14.06
C VAL A 961 17.94 10.38 -13.40
N MET A 962 18.98 10.54 -14.21
CA MET A 962 20.37 10.61 -13.71
C MET A 962 20.78 12.06 -13.40
N ASN A 963 21.52 12.24 -12.31
CA ASN A 963 22.07 13.54 -11.92
C ASN A 963 23.08 14.09 -12.95
N ASN A 964 23.31 15.40 -12.92
CA ASN A 964 24.51 16.04 -13.47
C ASN A 964 25.40 16.63 -12.36
N GLU A 965 25.60 15.88 -11.26
CA GLU A 965 26.28 16.39 -10.07
C GLU A 965 27.78 16.65 -10.27
N MET A 966 28.40 16.11 -11.33
CA MET A 966 29.78 16.46 -11.70
C MET A 966 29.94 17.94 -12.11
N ASN A 967 28.85 18.61 -12.52
CA ASN A 967 28.83 20.05 -12.80
C ASN A 967 29.14 20.91 -11.57
N ASP A 968 28.93 20.41 -10.34
CA ASP A 968 29.26 21.18 -9.13
C ASP A 968 30.79 21.24 -8.85
N PHE A 969 31.62 20.50 -9.60
CA PHE A 969 33.07 20.66 -9.55
C PHE A 969 33.55 21.90 -10.33
N SER A 970 34.66 22.46 -9.87
CA SER A 970 35.42 23.47 -10.60
C SER A 970 36.22 22.83 -11.76
N ILE A 971 36.05 23.35 -12.98
CA ILE A 971 36.73 22.89 -14.20
C ILE A 971 38.00 23.72 -14.44
N PRO A 972 39.22 23.16 -14.46
CA PRO A 972 40.46 23.92 -14.64
C PRO A 972 40.44 24.84 -15.87
N GLY A 973 40.98 26.05 -15.72
CA GLY A 973 41.15 27.00 -16.83
C GLY A 973 39.87 27.58 -17.43
N VAL A 974 38.68 27.11 -17.05
CA VAL A 974 37.38 27.64 -17.50
C VAL A 974 36.91 28.72 -16.52
N PRO A 975 36.99 30.02 -16.87
CA PRO A 975 36.39 31.05 -16.06
C PRO A 975 34.87 31.04 -16.19
N ASN A 976 34.19 31.58 -15.18
CA ASN A 976 32.75 31.80 -15.24
C ASN A 976 32.36 32.89 -16.25
N ALA A 977 31.05 33.09 -16.45
CA ALA A 977 30.48 34.12 -17.33
C ALA A 977 30.94 35.57 -17.02
N PHE A 978 31.62 35.80 -15.90
CA PHE A 978 32.14 37.10 -15.45
C PHE A 978 33.68 37.16 -15.39
N GLY A 979 34.38 36.15 -15.94
CA GLY A 979 35.84 36.15 -16.07
C GLY A 979 36.63 35.68 -14.84
N PHE A 980 35.97 35.20 -13.79
CA PHE A 980 36.66 34.62 -12.64
C PHE A 980 37.07 33.19 -12.95
N VAL A 981 38.34 32.82 -12.75
CA VAL A 981 38.84 31.44 -12.87
C VAL A 981 38.14 30.50 -11.83
N PRO A 982 38.44 29.18 -11.78
CA PRO A 982 37.75 28.21 -10.94
C PRO A 982 38.52 27.84 -9.65
N SER A 983 37.86 27.27 -8.64
CA SER A 983 38.48 27.03 -7.32
C SER A 983 39.23 25.68 -7.25
N PRO A 984 40.57 25.67 -7.02
CA PRO A 984 41.37 24.44 -7.05
C PRO A 984 41.01 23.41 -5.99
N ILE A 985 40.49 23.84 -4.83
CA ILE A 985 40.06 22.93 -3.77
C ILE A 985 38.86 22.08 -4.19
N ASN A 986 38.05 22.57 -5.15
CA ASN A 986 36.90 21.88 -5.70
C ASN A 986 37.15 21.35 -7.13
N TYR A 987 38.41 21.11 -7.52
CA TYR A 987 38.72 20.39 -8.77
C TYR A 987 38.35 18.90 -8.72
N ILE A 988 38.07 18.32 -9.90
CA ILE A 988 37.62 16.93 -10.08
C ILE A 988 38.73 15.95 -9.70
N ARG A 989 38.39 14.91 -8.93
CA ARG A 989 39.27 13.77 -8.61
C ARG A 989 38.45 12.49 -8.48
N PRO A 990 39.00 11.29 -8.79
CA PRO A 990 38.32 10.02 -8.57
C PRO A 990 37.75 9.91 -7.15
N HIS A 991 36.52 9.41 -7.02
CA HIS A 991 35.82 9.16 -5.75
C HIS A 991 35.53 10.40 -4.87
N LYS A 992 35.92 11.59 -5.30
CA LYS A 992 35.65 12.84 -4.57
C LYS A 992 34.18 13.24 -4.65
N ARG A 993 33.69 13.93 -3.63
CA ARG A 993 32.37 14.60 -3.64
C ARG A 993 32.50 16.08 -4.04
N PRO A 994 31.61 16.63 -4.86
CA PRO A 994 31.61 18.07 -5.18
C PRO A 994 31.05 18.91 -4.03
N LEU A 995 31.59 20.12 -3.85
CA LEU A 995 31.12 21.09 -2.85
C LEU A 995 29.67 21.52 -3.14
N SER A 996 28.83 21.49 -2.12
CA SER A 996 27.40 21.81 -2.22
C SER A 996 27.03 23.15 -1.55
N SER A 997 25.74 23.48 -1.62
CA SER A 997 25.11 24.62 -0.93
C SER A 997 24.04 24.18 0.08
N VAL A 998 23.78 22.88 0.17
CA VAL A 998 22.87 22.27 1.17
C VAL A 998 23.26 22.73 2.57
N SER A 999 22.31 23.27 3.34
CA SER A 999 22.58 23.94 4.62
C SER A 999 21.48 23.68 5.67
N PRO A 1000 21.20 22.42 6.03
CA PRO A 1000 20.16 22.08 7.01
C PRO A 1000 20.52 22.59 8.41
N ILE A 1001 19.56 23.14 9.15
CA ILE A 1001 19.75 23.61 10.54
C ILE A 1001 18.71 22.96 11.46
N ILE A 1002 19.18 22.39 12.57
CA ILE A 1002 18.35 22.07 13.73
C ILE A 1002 18.71 23.02 14.87
N VAL A 1003 17.69 23.61 15.48
CA VAL A 1003 17.74 24.53 16.60
C VAL A 1003 17.25 23.83 17.87
N GLU A 1004 18.07 23.86 18.91
CA GLU A 1004 17.72 23.38 20.26
C GLU A 1004 17.67 24.55 21.24
N HIS A 1005 16.76 24.47 22.22
CA HIS A 1005 16.83 25.26 23.43
C HIS A 1005 18.10 24.90 24.25
N ALA A 1006 18.50 25.77 25.18
CA ALA A 1006 19.68 25.56 26.03
C ALA A 1006 19.61 24.30 26.93
N ASP A 1007 18.43 23.72 27.12
CA ASP A 1007 18.22 22.46 27.85
C ASP A 1007 18.30 21.21 26.95
N GLY A 1008 18.56 21.38 25.65
CA GLY A 1008 18.65 20.30 24.65
C GLY A 1008 17.32 19.89 24.05
N THR A 1009 16.20 20.56 24.35
CA THR A 1009 14.92 20.25 23.69
C THR A 1009 14.88 20.80 22.24
N PRO A 1010 14.42 20.00 21.25
CA PRO A 1010 14.37 20.45 19.85
C PRO A 1010 13.27 21.49 19.67
N TYR A 1011 13.62 22.62 19.04
CA TYR A 1011 12.72 23.74 18.80
C TYR A 1011 12.31 23.88 17.33
N LEU A 1012 13.28 23.96 16.41
CA LEU A 1012 13.05 24.14 14.97
C LEU A 1012 13.98 23.24 14.17
N THR A 1013 13.43 22.55 13.18
CA THR A 1013 14.16 21.79 12.16
C THR A 1013 13.83 22.39 10.80
N ILE A 1014 14.83 22.85 10.04
CA ILE A 1014 14.59 23.66 8.85
C ILE A 1014 15.74 23.54 7.83
N GLY A 1015 15.41 23.67 6.55
CA GLY A 1015 16.38 23.78 5.47
C GLY A 1015 15.68 24.16 4.16
N ALA A 1016 16.45 24.19 3.07
CA ALA A 1016 15.94 24.67 1.80
C ALA A 1016 16.49 23.92 0.58
N ALA A 1017 15.78 24.12 -0.53
CA ALA A 1017 16.16 23.85 -1.91
C ALA A 1017 16.37 25.17 -2.68
N GLY A 1018 17.05 25.12 -3.84
CA GLY A 1018 17.35 26.29 -4.68
C GLY A 1018 18.85 26.59 -4.89
N GLY A 1019 19.68 25.55 -4.95
CA GLY A 1019 21.12 25.68 -5.24
C GLY A 1019 21.88 26.58 -4.27
N SER A 1020 22.71 27.48 -4.80
CA SER A 1020 23.46 28.46 -3.99
C SER A 1020 22.60 29.24 -3.00
N ARG A 1021 21.32 29.48 -3.32
CA ARG A 1021 20.38 30.28 -2.53
C ARG A 1021 19.91 29.58 -1.26
N ILE A 1022 20.15 28.27 -1.12
CA ILE A 1022 19.82 27.46 0.07
C ILE A 1022 20.42 28.04 1.35
N ILE A 1023 21.70 28.41 1.32
CA ILE A 1023 22.45 29.02 2.45
C ILE A 1023 21.70 30.26 2.95
N THR A 1024 21.43 31.20 2.05
CA THR A 1024 20.78 32.47 2.37
C THR A 1024 19.33 32.31 2.79
N ALA A 1025 18.57 31.41 2.15
CA ALA A 1025 17.16 31.17 2.46
C ALA A 1025 16.98 30.53 3.84
N THR A 1026 17.84 29.57 4.19
CA THR A 1026 17.80 28.91 5.50
C THR A 1026 18.22 29.88 6.61
N ALA A 1027 19.33 30.61 6.44
CA ALA A 1027 19.78 31.60 7.42
C ALA A 1027 18.75 32.72 7.66
N GLN A 1028 18.12 33.25 6.61
CA GLN A 1028 17.03 34.23 6.75
C GLN A 1028 15.83 33.64 7.51
N SER A 1029 15.42 32.42 7.20
CA SER A 1029 14.25 31.80 7.83
C SER A 1029 14.48 31.54 9.33
N VAL A 1030 15.68 31.08 9.70
CA VAL A 1030 16.10 30.94 11.11
C VAL A 1030 16.13 32.30 11.81
N MET A 1031 16.68 33.33 11.18
CA MET A 1031 16.67 34.70 11.72
C MET A 1031 15.24 35.22 11.93
N TYR A 1032 14.31 35.02 10.99
CA TYR A 1032 12.92 35.44 11.15
C TYR A 1032 12.21 34.74 12.33
N VAL A 1033 12.45 33.44 12.55
CA VAL A 1033 11.87 32.73 13.70
C VAL A 1033 12.52 33.16 15.02
N LEU A 1034 13.85 33.32 15.08
CA LEU A 1034 14.59 33.56 16.34
C LEU A 1034 14.73 35.03 16.74
N ASP A 1035 14.92 35.95 15.78
CA ASP A 1035 15.13 37.38 16.03
C ASP A 1035 13.87 38.22 15.94
N ARG A 1036 12.91 37.79 15.11
CA ARG A 1036 11.64 38.50 14.86
C ARG A 1036 10.45 37.83 15.52
N ALA A 1037 10.66 36.71 16.22
CA ALA A 1037 9.65 35.91 16.94
C ALA A 1037 8.44 35.52 16.07
N MET A 1038 8.65 35.37 14.76
CA MET A 1038 7.60 34.98 13.82
C MET A 1038 7.20 33.50 14.01
N THR A 1039 5.98 33.15 13.63
CA THR A 1039 5.63 31.75 13.37
C THR A 1039 6.42 31.23 12.16
N LEU A 1040 6.59 29.91 12.04
CA LEU A 1040 7.31 29.35 10.91
C LEU A 1040 6.64 29.71 9.56
N PRO A 1041 5.31 29.61 9.37
CA PRO A 1041 4.66 30.04 8.13
C PRO A 1041 4.86 31.54 7.82
N GLU A 1042 4.83 32.42 8.83
CA GLU A 1042 5.11 33.85 8.64
C GLU A 1042 6.56 34.12 8.22
N ALA A 1043 7.51 33.39 8.80
CA ALA A 1043 8.94 33.45 8.46
C ALA A 1043 9.19 33.01 7.01
N LEU A 1044 8.58 31.89 6.57
CA LEU A 1044 8.76 31.39 5.20
C LEU A 1044 8.15 32.34 4.15
N LYS A 1045 7.07 33.05 4.52
CA LYS A 1045 6.40 34.04 3.67
C LYS A 1045 7.17 35.34 3.48
N GLN A 1046 8.16 35.66 4.32
CA GLN A 1046 8.96 36.88 4.15
C GLN A 1046 9.69 36.90 2.80
N PRO A 1047 9.79 38.06 2.13
CA PRO A 1047 10.56 38.20 0.90
C PRO A 1047 12.06 38.04 1.19
N ARG A 1048 12.80 37.51 0.22
CA ARG A 1048 14.21 37.12 0.39
C ARG A 1048 15.17 38.02 -0.37
N ILE A 1049 16.31 38.25 0.26
CA ILE A 1049 17.53 38.78 -0.37
C ILE A 1049 18.53 37.62 -0.57
N HIS A 1050 19.32 37.65 -1.63
CA HIS A 1050 20.44 36.74 -1.84
C HIS A 1050 21.63 37.48 -2.44
N ASP A 1051 22.81 37.29 -1.85
CA ASP A 1051 24.08 37.76 -2.40
C ASP A 1051 25.15 36.71 -2.07
N GLN A 1052 25.79 36.19 -3.11
CA GLN A 1052 26.81 35.13 -3.03
C GLN A 1052 28.23 35.66 -3.31
N LEU A 1053 28.44 36.98 -3.17
CA LEU A 1053 29.65 37.74 -3.52
C LEU A 1053 29.99 37.79 -5.03
N LEU A 1054 29.77 36.69 -5.77
CA LEU A 1054 30.09 36.55 -7.19
C LEU A 1054 28.93 35.90 -7.98
N PRO A 1055 28.31 36.57 -8.98
CA PRO A 1055 28.56 37.97 -9.37
C PRO A 1055 28.24 38.96 -8.24
N ALA A 1056 28.86 40.15 -8.29
CA ALA A 1056 28.61 41.23 -7.33
C ALA A 1056 27.25 41.89 -7.62
N VAL A 1057 26.18 41.18 -7.25
CA VAL A 1057 24.80 41.59 -7.39
C VAL A 1057 24.02 41.07 -6.20
N SER A 1058 23.21 41.95 -5.62
CA SER A 1058 22.32 41.63 -4.51
C SER A 1058 20.91 41.46 -5.06
N VAL A 1059 20.39 40.24 -4.97
CA VAL A 1059 19.18 39.77 -5.62
C VAL A 1059 18.00 39.88 -4.66
N PHE A 1060 16.89 40.50 -5.09
CA PHE A 1060 15.68 40.70 -4.29
C PHE A 1060 14.44 40.17 -4.99
N GLU A 1061 13.63 39.37 -4.29
CA GLU A 1061 12.31 38.98 -4.78
C GLU A 1061 11.39 40.21 -4.92
N TRP A 1062 10.52 40.26 -5.94
CA TRP A 1062 9.60 41.38 -6.21
C TRP A 1062 8.70 41.82 -5.03
N ALA A 1063 8.53 40.98 -4.01
CA ALA A 1063 7.75 41.30 -2.81
C ALA A 1063 8.56 42.05 -1.72
N PHE A 1064 9.86 42.31 -1.93
CA PHE A 1064 10.69 43.08 -1.00
C PHE A 1064 10.29 44.56 -1.00
N ASP A 1065 10.40 45.23 0.15
CA ASP A 1065 10.08 46.65 0.27
C ASP A 1065 11.02 47.53 -0.58
N ASN A 1066 10.45 48.26 -1.55
CA ASN A 1066 11.17 49.18 -2.43
C ASN A 1066 12.05 50.17 -1.66
N ARG A 1067 11.61 50.67 -0.50
CA ARG A 1067 12.40 51.65 0.26
C ARG A 1067 13.66 51.02 0.84
N THR A 1068 13.57 49.79 1.36
CA THR A 1068 14.72 49.00 1.80
C THR A 1068 15.71 48.79 0.65
N VAL A 1069 15.21 48.50 -0.55
CA VAL A 1069 16.04 48.27 -1.73
C VAL A 1069 16.73 49.56 -2.21
N GLU A 1070 16.06 50.71 -2.18
CA GLU A 1070 16.70 52.02 -2.46
C GLU A 1070 17.75 52.39 -1.39
N GLU A 1071 17.51 52.09 -0.12
CA GLU A 1071 18.50 52.29 0.96
C GLU A 1071 19.77 51.45 0.72
N LEU A 1072 19.64 50.19 0.27
CA LEU A 1072 20.80 49.36 -0.06
C LEU A 1072 21.51 49.85 -1.33
N ARG A 1073 20.77 50.32 -2.34
CA ARG A 1073 21.36 50.97 -3.52
C ARG A 1073 22.10 52.27 -3.15
N GLY A 1074 21.55 53.05 -2.22
CA GLY A 1074 22.19 54.26 -1.67
C GLY A 1074 23.50 53.95 -0.91
N ARG A 1075 23.62 52.75 -0.35
CA ARG A 1075 24.86 52.19 0.25
C ARG A 1075 25.77 51.52 -0.80
N GLY A 1076 25.46 51.63 -2.09
CA GLY A 1076 26.28 51.14 -3.20
C GLY A 1076 26.04 49.69 -3.64
N HIS A 1077 25.03 49.00 -3.10
CA HIS A 1077 24.71 47.63 -3.54
C HIS A 1077 24.17 47.64 -4.97
N ASN A 1078 24.69 46.72 -5.80
CA ASN A 1078 24.20 46.49 -7.15
C ASN A 1078 22.94 45.61 -7.12
N VAL A 1079 21.77 46.24 -7.09
CA VAL A 1079 20.48 45.56 -6.92
C VAL A 1079 19.98 44.93 -8.21
N THR A 1080 19.51 43.69 -8.16
CA THR A 1080 18.66 43.08 -9.21
C THR A 1080 17.38 42.51 -8.63
N TRP A 1081 16.26 42.74 -9.32
CA TRP A 1081 14.94 42.22 -8.97
C TRP A 1081 14.64 40.92 -9.69
N VAL A 1082 14.06 39.96 -8.99
CA VAL A 1082 13.72 38.62 -9.49
C VAL A 1082 12.32 38.18 -9.09
N GLY A 1083 11.76 37.25 -9.85
CA GLY A 1083 10.49 36.62 -9.49
C GLY A 1083 10.57 35.85 -8.17
N PRO A 1084 9.41 35.51 -7.58
CA PRO A 1084 9.35 34.45 -6.57
C PRO A 1084 9.85 33.10 -7.15
N TYR A 1085 9.86 32.05 -6.32
CA TYR A 1085 10.21 30.66 -6.67
C TYR A 1085 11.71 30.30 -6.75
N LEU A 1086 12.65 31.19 -6.40
CA LEU A 1086 14.09 30.91 -6.52
C LEU A 1086 14.70 29.99 -5.46
N ALA A 1087 14.03 29.84 -4.32
CA ALA A 1087 14.42 28.92 -3.25
C ALA A 1087 13.16 28.47 -2.52
N SER A 1088 13.19 27.23 -2.01
CA SER A 1088 12.04 26.61 -1.34
C SER A 1088 12.43 26.12 0.04
N VAL A 1089 11.88 26.73 1.08
CA VAL A 1089 12.16 26.37 2.48
C VAL A 1089 11.08 25.43 3.01
N GLN A 1090 11.48 24.40 3.75
CA GLN A 1090 10.58 23.51 4.48
C GLN A 1090 11.05 23.39 5.93
N GLY A 1091 10.14 23.28 6.88
CA GLY A 1091 10.51 23.14 8.29
C GLY A 1091 9.39 22.63 9.19
N VAL A 1092 9.78 22.24 10.40
CA VAL A 1092 8.90 21.84 11.50
C VAL A 1092 9.40 22.51 12.77
N ARG A 1093 8.50 23.19 13.48
CA ARG A 1093 8.75 23.77 14.81
C ARG A 1093 7.96 23.00 15.87
N ARG A 1094 8.60 22.61 16.97
CA ARG A 1094 7.93 22.01 18.14
C ARG A 1094 7.60 23.11 19.13
N LEU A 1095 6.34 23.18 19.55
CA LEU A 1095 5.84 24.19 20.49
C LEU A 1095 5.94 23.68 21.95
N ALA A 1096 5.94 24.59 22.92
CA ALA A 1096 6.14 24.28 24.33
C ALA A 1096 5.04 23.42 24.99
N ASN A 1097 3.85 23.37 24.37
CA ASN A 1097 2.75 22.46 24.73
C ASN A 1097 2.92 21.04 24.14
N GLY A 1098 3.94 20.81 23.31
CA GLY A 1098 4.24 19.54 22.67
C GLY A 1098 3.69 19.38 21.25
N THR A 1099 2.84 20.30 20.76
CA THR A 1099 2.31 20.23 19.39
C THR A 1099 3.32 20.70 18.35
N PHE A 1100 3.13 20.27 17.10
CA PHE A 1100 3.98 20.66 15.97
C PHE A 1100 3.35 21.72 15.08
N GLU A 1101 4.18 22.65 14.60
CA GLU A 1101 3.86 23.63 13.56
C GLU A 1101 4.73 23.29 12.33
N ALA A 1102 4.11 22.70 11.31
CA ALA A 1102 4.77 22.42 10.04
C ALA A 1102 4.64 23.65 9.11
N GLY A 1103 5.74 24.02 8.45
CA GLY A 1103 5.80 25.15 7.53
C GLY A 1103 6.40 24.75 6.20
N SER A 1104 5.72 25.12 5.12
CA SER A 1104 6.13 24.86 3.75
C SER A 1104 6.19 26.13 2.90
N GLU A 1105 7.00 26.09 1.85
CA GLU A 1105 7.24 27.22 0.96
C GLU A 1105 5.94 27.76 0.33
N PRO A 1106 5.44 28.95 0.72
CA PRO A 1106 4.18 29.48 0.16
C PRO A 1106 4.28 29.87 -1.32
N ARG A 1107 5.48 29.82 -1.91
CA ARG A 1107 5.74 29.99 -3.35
C ARG A 1107 5.61 28.66 -4.11
N GLN A 1108 5.81 27.50 -3.49
CA GLN A 1108 5.53 26.21 -4.13
C GLN A 1108 4.06 25.85 -3.91
N MET A 1109 3.25 25.96 -4.97
CA MET A 1109 1.79 25.75 -4.92
C MET A 1109 1.39 24.38 -4.37
N ASN A 1110 2.23 23.38 -4.60
CA ASN A 1110 1.98 21.98 -4.26
C ASN A 1110 2.72 21.55 -2.98
N SER A 1111 3.47 22.43 -2.33
CA SER A 1111 4.15 22.09 -1.07
C SER A 1111 3.18 21.95 0.10
N GLY A 1112 3.53 21.13 1.08
CA GLY A 1112 2.63 20.83 2.19
C GLY A 1112 3.37 20.48 3.47
N GLY A 1113 3.02 21.19 4.53
CA GLY A 1113 3.45 20.96 5.90
C GLY A 1113 2.26 20.44 6.69
N LEU A 1114 2.40 19.27 7.30
CA LEU A 1114 1.34 18.57 8.00
C LEU A 1114 1.83 18.08 9.36
N ALA A 1115 0.90 17.90 10.29
CA ALA A 1115 1.14 17.35 11.62
C ALA A 1115 0.04 16.33 11.98
N CYS A 1116 0.28 15.56 13.05
CA CYS A 1116 -0.62 14.53 13.58
C CYS A 1116 -0.29 14.15 15.02
#